data_AF-A0AB73MQY4-F1
#
_entry.id   AF-A0AB73MQY4-F1
#
_cell.length_a   1.000
_cell.length_b   1.000
_cell.length_c   1.000
_cell.angle_alpha   90.00
_cell.angle_beta   90.00
_cell.angle_gamma   90.00
#
_symmetry.space_group_name_H-M   'P 1'
#
loop_
_entity.id
_entity.type
_entity.pdbx_description
1 polymer ?
#
loop_
_entity_poly.entity_id
_entity_poly.type
_entity_poly.pdbx_seq_one_letter_code
_entity_poly.pdbx_strand_id
1 'polypeptide(L)'
;MKLKRLRIENFKRFRAPLELGDFADGLNLFVAPNEAGKSTVAEAVRAAFFERYKSSSVSGLRPWSDSSATPSVEIEFELGGKPARLSKAFLGKKRCQLSIDGKVLDGVEAEDRLGELLGFSFAGRGGSSPEHMGILGLLWIKQGTSHELAKAVSFASDHLRNALGDSLGELASTSGDNVIKAVESERNQLLTPLTESPRGAYAEALKRRSALEDELEVLLTEIDSYRNAVDRLATLRRDHERDGEVKPWLTLREQLAQAQARLDDATGLAEKRPAQELLLKQATVQVVALRQQLQLMERDEEALTLREAKLEAAQGALIKALGLLQAWEPRYAEAALASKKARQQLAVARQVATWQAQEKSVADLTIQLQALRRSQSQARLKQEKLTQLQAEVLSLALPSAELKRLREGAGRLLAAQAKLDAVSTALEFELEPGVKVRVAGTEVNGADRLIVVARTGIDIEGVGHITVLPGGEDLHSLIGDRDRQRDDLSVLLQSLGVANLAAAEARERLHAQRAAEVKAATSVLEAHAPKGLATLDAEVAALSVKLIEAKQTLEALALTVEAETASMPVSQAESAESSARTALDDASAQLNEAKLAVSETKTLVSAAQDERAAAKSTLSDPLRADKKAAASHALTDALARETTARAGLDVLAEQLRTLNMSVLQQDVERFERSARQLEFAHNQRAGEIIRLEADLEAKGALGLEESAADKQRELDQVGRRYAELERRAKSLSHLLKLLTEKRSALARRLRAPLQRHLNHYLQILFPGSSIEVCEDLSPGRITRVGANGAETGEFEELSVGAREQMGVVARLAYADLLQEAGKPTLLILDDALVHTDKDRLDQMKRVLYDAARRHQILIFSCHPQDWQDLGVAARELSKVANPGAGANGGADSP
;
A
#
# COMPACT_ATOMS: atom_id res chain seq x y z
N MET A 1 -34.30 -42.85 -60.78
CA MET A 1 -34.92 -42.54 -62.08
C MET A 1 -33.82 -42.61 -63.12
N LYS A 2 -34.04 -43.25 -64.26
CA LYS A 2 -33.04 -43.36 -65.34
C LYS A 2 -33.68 -42.97 -66.66
N LEU A 3 -33.22 -41.91 -67.31
CA LEU A 3 -33.62 -41.53 -68.67
C LEU A 3 -33.15 -42.59 -69.66
N LYS A 4 -33.99 -42.90 -70.64
CA LYS A 4 -33.73 -43.89 -71.71
C LYS A 4 -33.84 -43.27 -73.09
N ARG A 5 -34.79 -42.34 -73.30
CA ARG A 5 -34.97 -41.58 -74.55
C ARG A 5 -35.45 -40.16 -74.26
N LEU A 6 -35.01 -39.21 -75.07
CA LEU A 6 -35.44 -37.81 -75.05
C LEU A 6 -35.70 -37.34 -76.49
N ARG A 7 -36.91 -36.90 -76.79
CA ARG A 7 -37.28 -36.27 -78.06
C ARG A 7 -37.70 -34.83 -77.79
N ILE A 8 -37.11 -33.89 -78.52
CA ILE A 8 -37.39 -32.46 -78.41
C ILE A 8 -37.75 -31.93 -79.79
N GLU A 9 -38.86 -31.18 -79.91
CA GLU A 9 -39.32 -30.65 -81.19
C GLU A 9 -39.88 -29.23 -81.01
N ASN A 10 -39.61 -28.34 -81.97
CA ASN A 10 -40.00 -26.92 -81.93
C ASN A 10 -39.59 -26.18 -80.65
N PHE A 11 -38.40 -26.48 -80.10
CA PHE A 11 -37.94 -25.99 -78.80
C PHE A 11 -36.65 -25.17 -78.96
N LYS A 12 -36.72 -23.86 -78.67
CA LYS A 12 -35.65 -22.87 -78.89
C LYS A 12 -34.97 -23.07 -80.25
N ARG A 13 -33.69 -23.45 -80.28
CA ARG A 13 -32.95 -23.63 -81.54
C ARG A 13 -33.33 -24.88 -82.33
N PHE A 14 -33.97 -25.88 -81.72
CA PHE A 14 -34.32 -27.15 -82.37
C PHE A 14 -35.71 -27.05 -83.00
N ARG A 15 -35.77 -26.76 -84.31
CA ARG A 15 -37.03 -26.76 -85.07
C ARG A 15 -37.43 -28.18 -85.47
N ALA A 16 -36.52 -28.91 -86.11
CA ALA A 16 -36.70 -30.32 -86.42
C ALA A 16 -36.65 -31.17 -85.13
N PRO A 17 -37.30 -32.35 -85.11
CA PRO A 17 -37.22 -33.27 -83.97
C PRO A 17 -35.77 -33.70 -83.74
N LEU A 18 -35.26 -33.43 -82.53
CA LEU A 18 -34.02 -34.00 -82.01
C LEU A 18 -34.37 -35.20 -81.15
N GLU A 19 -33.91 -36.39 -81.53
CA GLU A 19 -34.04 -37.61 -80.72
C GLU A 19 -32.69 -38.04 -80.16
N LEU A 20 -32.63 -38.22 -78.85
CA LEU A 20 -31.51 -38.79 -78.12
C LEU A 20 -32.00 -40.11 -77.51
N GLY A 21 -31.39 -41.23 -77.89
CA GLY A 21 -31.70 -42.57 -77.37
C GLY A 21 -30.52 -43.20 -76.62
N ASP A 22 -30.73 -44.44 -76.16
CA ASP A 22 -29.69 -45.33 -75.62
C ASP A 22 -28.86 -44.73 -74.48
N PHE A 23 -29.48 -43.96 -73.59
CA PHE A 23 -28.78 -43.40 -72.43
C PHE A 23 -28.22 -44.53 -71.55
N ALA A 24 -26.93 -44.45 -71.23
CA ALA A 24 -26.28 -45.37 -70.31
C ALA A 24 -26.80 -45.14 -68.88
N ASP A 25 -26.80 -46.19 -68.06
CA ASP A 25 -27.29 -46.11 -66.68
C ASP A 25 -26.40 -45.26 -65.74
N GLY A 26 -25.13 -45.03 -66.11
CA GLY A 26 -24.16 -44.21 -65.39
C GLY A 26 -23.88 -42.87 -66.10
N LEU A 27 -22.62 -42.65 -66.50
CA LEU A 27 -22.17 -41.42 -67.17
C LEU A 27 -22.68 -41.34 -68.62
N ASN A 28 -23.19 -40.17 -68.99
CA ASN A 28 -23.53 -39.81 -70.35
C ASN A 28 -22.92 -38.44 -70.66
N LEU A 29 -22.00 -38.40 -71.63
CA LEU A 29 -21.28 -37.18 -72.00
C LEU A 29 -21.82 -36.62 -73.32
N PHE A 30 -22.33 -35.39 -73.29
CA PHE A 30 -22.79 -34.64 -74.46
C PHE A 30 -21.85 -33.47 -74.72
N VAL A 31 -21.23 -33.45 -75.90
CA VAL A 31 -20.27 -32.42 -76.26
C VAL A 31 -20.71 -31.69 -77.51
N ALA A 32 -20.64 -30.36 -77.49
CA ALA A 32 -20.84 -29.53 -78.66
C ALA A 32 -20.27 -28.12 -78.40
N PRO A 33 -20.00 -27.31 -79.43
CA PRO A 33 -19.61 -25.89 -79.25
C PRO A 33 -20.66 -25.08 -78.46
N ASN A 34 -20.30 -23.87 -78.04
CA ASN A 34 -21.30 -22.94 -77.50
C ASN A 34 -22.35 -22.62 -78.56
N GLU A 35 -23.57 -22.29 -78.12
CA GLU A 35 -24.74 -22.07 -78.99
C GLU A 35 -25.23 -23.33 -79.73
N ALA A 36 -24.53 -24.46 -79.61
CA ALA A 36 -24.90 -25.77 -80.14
C ALA A 36 -26.06 -26.47 -79.37
N GLY A 37 -26.73 -25.78 -78.44
CA GLY A 37 -27.96 -26.24 -77.79
C GLY A 37 -27.81 -27.25 -76.66
N LYS A 38 -26.61 -27.41 -76.11
CA LYS A 38 -26.37 -28.22 -74.89
C LYS A 38 -27.33 -27.84 -73.75
N SER A 39 -27.29 -26.57 -73.35
CA SER A 39 -28.16 -26.02 -72.32
C SER A 39 -29.64 -26.05 -72.72
N THR A 40 -29.94 -26.01 -74.03
CA THR A 40 -31.31 -26.18 -74.53
C THR A 40 -31.84 -27.60 -74.26
N VAL A 41 -31.01 -28.63 -74.40
CA VAL A 41 -31.39 -30.03 -74.08
C VAL A 41 -31.62 -30.19 -72.58
N ALA A 42 -30.70 -29.69 -71.74
CA ALA A 42 -30.86 -29.72 -70.28
C ALA A 42 -32.12 -28.95 -69.83
N GLU A 43 -32.38 -27.80 -70.44
CA GLU A 43 -33.57 -26.99 -70.17
C GLU A 43 -34.87 -27.66 -70.63
N ALA A 44 -34.84 -28.41 -71.74
CA ALA A 44 -36.00 -29.19 -72.20
C ALA A 44 -36.40 -30.27 -71.19
N VAL A 45 -35.41 -31.00 -70.63
CA VAL A 45 -35.66 -31.96 -69.55
C VAL A 45 -36.27 -31.25 -68.35
N ARG A 46 -35.66 -30.16 -67.89
CA ARG A 46 -36.18 -29.38 -66.75
C ARG A 46 -37.59 -28.86 -66.98
N ALA A 47 -37.88 -28.32 -68.17
CA ALA A 47 -39.18 -27.78 -68.50
C ALA A 47 -40.26 -28.88 -68.51
N ALA A 48 -39.93 -30.07 -69.04
CA ALA A 48 -40.86 -31.19 -69.05
C ALA A 48 -41.33 -31.56 -67.63
N PHE A 49 -40.41 -31.62 -66.67
CA PHE A 49 -40.74 -31.97 -65.28
C PHE A 49 -41.32 -30.80 -64.49
N PHE A 50 -40.69 -29.61 -64.52
CA PHE A 50 -41.02 -28.54 -63.57
C PHE A 50 -41.96 -27.47 -64.09
N GLU A 51 -42.04 -27.21 -65.39
CA GLU A 51 -42.90 -26.11 -65.89
C GLU A 51 -44.31 -26.60 -66.20
N ARG A 52 -45.35 -25.92 -65.72
CA ARG A 52 -46.74 -26.33 -66.04
C ARG A 52 -47.01 -26.25 -67.55
N TYR A 53 -47.60 -27.28 -68.16
CA TYR A 53 -47.91 -27.28 -69.60
C TYR A 53 -48.85 -26.13 -70.01
N LYS A 54 -49.69 -25.67 -69.07
CA LYS A 54 -50.60 -24.54 -69.26
C LYS A 54 -49.95 -23.17 -69.09
N SER A 55 -48.74 -23.09 -68.53
CA SER A 55 -48.11 -21.83 -68.17
C SER A 55 -47.86 -20.94 -69.39
N SER A 56 -48.02 -19.62 -69.20
CA SER A 56 -47.61 -18.59 -70.16
C SER A 56 -46.20 -18.04 -69.89
N SER A 57 -45.60 -18.35 -68.72
CA SER A 57 -44.24 -17.93 -68.35
C SER A 57 -43.14 -18.65 -69.13
N VAL A 58 -43.50 -19.64 -69.95
CA VAL A 58 -42.59 -20.43 -70.80
C VAL A 58 -42.54 -19.94 -72.26
N SER A 59 -42.93 -18.69 -72.53
CA SER A 59 -42.90 -18.10 -73.88
C SER A 59 -41.50 -18.18 -74.53
N GLY A 60 -40.44 -18.09 -73.71
CA GLY A 60 -39.04 -18.21 -74.12
C GLY A 60 -38.61 -19.61 -74.61
N LEU A 61 -39.47 -20.63 -74.53
CA LEU A 61 -39.19 -21.97 -75.07
C LEU A 61 -39.39 -22.06 -76.60
N ARG A 62 -40.02 -21.06 -77.23
CA ARG A 62 -40.23 -21.03 -78.69
C ARG A 62 -38.93 -20.75 -79.45
N PRO A 63 -38.79 -21.25 -80.69
CA PRO A 63 -37.82 -20.74 -81.63
C PRO A 63 -38.07 -19.25 -81.89
N TRP A 64 -37.01 -18.44 -81.89
CA TRP A 64 -37.13 -16.97 -82.04
C TRP A 64 -37.86 -16.52 -83.31
N SER A 65 -37.84 -17.35 -84.35
CA SER A 65 -38.40 -17.07 -85.67
C SER A 65 -39.84 -17.55 -85.87
N ASP A 66 -40.44 -18.26 -84.90
CA ASP A 66 -41.78 -18.82 -85.04
C ASP A 66 -42.60 -18.63 -83.75
N SER A 67 -43.48 -17.63 -83.78
CA SER A 67 -44.38 -17.31 -82.68
C SER A 67 -45.59 -18.25 -82.57
N SER A 68 -45.82 -19.11 -83.57
CA SER A 68 -46.89 -20.11 -83.59
C SER A 68 -46.44 -21.51 -83.17
N ALA A 69 -45.11 -21.73 -83.07
CA ALA A 69 -44.51 -22.97 -82.64
C ALA A 69 -45.12 -23.51 -81.33
N THR A 70 -45.27 -24.84 -81.29
CA THR A 70 -45.65 -25.60 -80.10
C THR A 70 -44.43 -26.39 -79.61
N PRO A 71 -43.62 -25.83 -78.69
CA PRO A 71 -42.50 -26.57 -78.10
C PRO A 71 -43.01 -27.83 -77.44
N SER A 72 -42.40 -28.97 -77.79
CA SER A 72 -42.77 -30.26 -77.23
C SER A 72 -41.55 -31.06 -76.80
N VAL A 73 -41.70 -31.77 -75.69
CA VAL A 73 -40.67 -32.62 -75.09
C VAL A 73 -41.33 -33.95 -74.72
N GLU A 74 -40.74 -35.04 -75.20
CA GLU A 74 -41.11 -36.41 -74.84
C GLU A 74 -39.92 -37.10 -74.20
N ILE A 75 -40.14 -37.72 -73.05
CA ILE A 75 -39.11 -38.33 -72.22
C ILE A 75 -39.55 -39.74 -71.85
N GLU A 76 -38.74 -40.74 -72.19
CA GLU A 76 -38.88 -42.10 -71.68
C GLU A 76 -37.84 -42.32 -70.58
N PHE A 77 -38.31 -42.81 -69.44
CA PHE A 77 -37.48 -43.02 -68.27
C PHE A 77 -37.98 -44.21 -67.47
N GLU A 78 -37.11 -44.73 -66.62
CA GLU A 78 -37.42 -45.77 -65.67
C GLU A 78 -37.55 -45.14 -64.26
N LEU A 79 -38.64 -45.45 -63.57
CA LEU A 79 -38.91 -44.99 -62.21
C LEU A 79 -39.16 -46.21 -61.31
N GLY A 80 -38.24 -46.49 -60.39
CA GLY A 80 -38.34 -47.63 -59.47
C GLY A 80 -38.46 -48.98 -60.18
N GLY A 81 -37.71 -49.19 -61.28
CA GLY A 81 -37.80 -50.42 -62.08
C GLY A 81 -38.88 -50.42 -63.16
N LYS A 82 -39.78 -49.43 -63.16
CA LYS A 82 -40.95 -49.40 -64.05
C LYS A 82 -40.73 -48.45 -65.23
N PRO A 83 -41.09 -48.85 -66.46
CA PRO A 83 -41.01 -47.96 -67.62
C PRO A 83 -42.06 -46.85 -67.53
N ALA A 84 -41.64 -45.63 -67.84
CA ALA A 84 -42.47 -44.43 -67.83
C ALA A 84 -42.21 -43.57 -69.08
N ARG A 85 -43.24 -42.85 -69.53
CA ARG A 85 -43.18 -41.92 -70.65
C ARG A 85 -43.92 -40.63 -70.29
N LEU A 86 -43.24 -39.50 -70.35
CA LEU A 86 -43.80 -38.17 -70.17
C LEU A 86 -43.78 -37.43 -71.50
N SER A 87 -44.94 -36.97 -71.97
CA SER A 87 -45.06 -36.12 -73.15
C SER A 87 -45.68 -34.78 -72.77
N LYS A 88 -45.03 -33.68 -73.12
CA LYS A 88 -45.46 -32.33 -72.76
C LYS A 88 -45.32 -31.38 -73.93
N ALA A 89 -46.39 -30.66 -74.23
CA ALA A 89 -46.46 -29.63 -75.25
C ALA A 89 -46.90 -28.30 -74.62
N PHE A 90 -46.18 -27.23 -74.93
CA PHE A 90 -46.34 -25.91 -74.30
C PHE A 90 -46.93 -24.88 -75.27
N LEU A 91 -47.59 -23.86 -74.71
CA LEU A 91 -48.11 -22.65 -75.39
C LEU A 91 -49.21 -22.88 -76.44
N GLY A 92 -48.91 -23.61 -77.52
CA GLY A 92 -49.82 -23.90 -78.62
C GLY A 92 -50.81 -25.01 -78.26
N LYS A 93 -50.65 -26.22 -78.83
CA LYS A 93 -51.46 -27.40 -78.45
C LYS A 93 -51.05 -27.93 -77.07
N LYS A 94 -51.36 -27.15 -76.03
CA LYS A 94 -51.03 -27.42 -74.63
C LYS A 94 -51.52 -28.80 -74.19
N ARG A 95 -50.60 -29.73 -73.95
CA ARG A 95 -50.92 -31.08 -73.50
C ARG A 95 -49.84 -31.60 -72.54
N CYS A 96 -50.25 -32.40 -71.57
CA CYS A 96 -49.37 -33.19 -70.72
C CYS A 96 -49.96 -34.59 -70.63
N GLN A 97 -49.13 -35.61 -70.84
CA GLN A 97 -49.51 -37.00 -70.68
C GLN A 97 -48.38 -37.75 -69.99
N LEU A 98 -48.71 -38.50 -68.94
CA LEU A 98 -47.77 -39.33 -68.19
C LEU A 98 -48.25 -40.77 -68.23
N SER A 99 -47.41 -41.67 -68.76
CA SER A 99 -47.61 -43.11 -68.68
C SER A 99 -46.60 -43.71 -67.72
N ILE A 100 -47.03 -44.52 -66.77
CA ILE A 100 -46.15 -45.30 -65.88
C ILE A 100 -46.69 -46.72 -65.83
N ASP A 101 -45.87 -47.70 -66.20
CA ASP A 101 -46.23 -49.13 -66.12
C ASP A 101 -47.56 -49.45 -66.84
N GLY A 102 -47.77 -48.81 -68.00
CA GLY A 102 -48.97 -48.93 -68.83
C GLY A 102 -50.18 -48.09 -68.40
N LYS A 103 -50.16 -47.45 -67.23
CA LYS A 103 -51.23 -46.54 -66.77
C LYS A 103 -50.99 -45.12 -67.29
N VAL A 104 -51.96 -44.58 -68.02
CA VAL A 104 -51.88 -43.25 -68.64
C VAL A 104 -52.73 -42.25 -67.85
N LEU A 105 -52.11 -41.12 -67.51
CA LEU A 105 -52.73 -39.93 -66.90
C LEU A 105 -52.58 -38.75 -67.86
N ASP A 106 -53.56 -37.86 -67.89
CA ASP A 106 -53.58 -36.71 -68.78
C ASP A 106 -53.77 -35.39 -68.01
N GLY A 107 -53.24 -34.29 -68.58
CA GLY A 107 -53.46 -32.94 -68.09
C GLY A 107 -52.85 -32.65 -66.72
N VAL A 108 -53.67 -32.11 -65.80
CA VAL A 108 -53.21 -31.67 -64.47
C VAL A 108 -52.95 -32.87 -63.55
N GLU A 109 -53.74 -33.93 -63.66
CA GLU A 109 -53.55 -35.17 -62.88
C GLU A 109 -52.19 -35.81 -63.18
N ALA A 110 -51.76 -35.78 -64.45
CA ALA A 110 -50.42 -36.22 -64.85
C ALA A 110 -49.31 -35.39 -64.18
N GLU A 111 -49.49 -34.06 -64.09
CA GLU A 111 -48.52 -33.17 -63.45
C GLU A 111 -48.48 -33.36 -61.93
N ASP A 112 -49.63 -33.35 -61.26
CA ASP A 112 -49.71 -33.51 -59.81
C ASP A 112 -49.15 -34.87 -59.39
N ARG A 113 -49.48 -35.94 -60.12
CA ARG A 113 -48.93 -37.27 -59.86
C ARG A 113 -47.41 -37.34 -60.08
N LEU A 114 -46.90 -36.63 -61.08
CA LEU A 114 -45.46 -36.54 -61.33
C LEU A 114 -44.74 -35.82 -60.18
N GLY A 115 -45.32 -34.72 -59.69
CA GLY A 115 -44.82 -33.95 -58.55
C GLY A 115 -44.78 -34.78 -57.28
N GLU A 116 -45.85 -35.52 -56.97
CA GLU A 116 -45.91 -36.45 -55.83
C GLU A 116 -44.84 -37.53 -55.90
N LEU A 117 -44.68 -38.19 -57.06
CA LEU A 117 -43.76 -39.31 -57.23
C LEU A 117 -42.29 -38.88 -57.12
N LEU A 118 -41.99 -37.64 -57.51
CA LEU A 118 -40.63 -37.11 -57.59
C LEU A 118 -40.30 -36.09 -56.50
N GLY A 119 -41.28 -35.72 -55.65
CA GLY A 119 -41.08 -34.85 -54.50
C GLY A 119 -40.84 -33.38 -54.85
N PHE A 120 -41.55 -32.86 -55.85
CA PHE A 120 -41.53 -31.44 -56.22
C PHE A 120 -42.95 -30.89 -56.36
N SER A 121 -43.09 -29.57 -56.36
CA SER A 121 -44.36 -28.87 -56.58
C SER A 121 -44.25 -27.90 -57.75
N PHE A 122 -45.39 -27.47 -58.29
CA PHE A 122 -45.41 -26.45 -59.34
C PHE A 122 -45.66 -25.07 -58.76
N ALA A 123 -45.05 -24.04 -59.34
CA ALA A 123 -45.34 -22.65 -58.99
C ALA A 123 -46.81 -22.29 -59.23
N GLY A 124 -47.42 -21.57 -58.29
CA GLY A 124 -48.82 -21.11 -58.38
C GLY A 124 -49.03 -20.00 -59.42
N ARG A 125 -48.05 -19.10 -59.59
CA ARG A 125 -47.96 -18.10 -60.67
C ARG A 125 -46.49 -17.89 -61.05
N GLY A 126 -46.23 -17.63 -62.33
CA GLY A 126 -44.86 -17.39 -62.83
C GLY A 126 -44.16 -18.67 -63.29
N GLY A 127 -42.86 -18.59 -63.56
CA GLY A 127 -42.02 -19.76 -63.86
C GLY A 127 -41.61 -20.50 -62.59
N SER A 128 -41.08 -21.71 -62.75
CA SER A 128 -40.63 -22.50 -61.60
C SER A 128 -39.36 -21.91 -60.99
N SER A 129 -39.37 -21.69 -59.68
CA SER A 129 -38.21 -21.26 -58.89
C SER A 129 -37.61 -22.44 -58.11
N PRO A 130 -36.38 -22.32 -57.56
CA PRO A 130 -35.73 -23.41 -56.83
C PRO A 130 -36.55 -24.00 -55.66
N GLU A 131 -37.39 -23.19 -55.01
CA GLU A 131 -38.25 -23.64 -53.89
C GLU A 131 -39.33 -24.64 -54.32
N HIS A 132 -39.76 -24.59 -55.59
CA HIS A 132 -40.78 -25.48 -56.13
C HIS A 132 -40.19 -26.79 -56.67
N MET A 133 -38.95 -26.73 -57.19
CA MET A 133 -38.29 -27.87 -57.85
C MET A 133 -37.87 -28.98 -56.88
N GLY A 134 -37.99 -28.76 -55.57
CA GLY A 134 -37.70 -29.74 -54.53
C GLY A 134 -36.28 -30.31 -54.64
N ILE A 135 -36.16 -31.59 -54.29
CA ILE A 135 -34.87 -32.31 -54.27
C ILE A 135 -34.26 -32.44 -55.68
N LEU A 136 -35.06 -32.61 -56.73
CA LEU A 136 -34.55 -32.71 -58.11
C LEU A 136 -33.94 -31.38 -58.60
N GLY A 137 -34.47 -30.26 -58.12
CA GLY A 137 -33.89 -28.93 -58.36
C GLY A 137 -32.47 -28.77 -57.82
N LEU A 138 -32.15 -29.46 -56.72
CA LEU A 138 -30.80 -29.51 -56.15
C LEU A 138 -29.85 -30.30 -57.06
N LEU A 139 -30.30 -31.41 -57.67
CA LEU A 139 -29.47 -32.31 -58.48
C LEU A 139 -29.27 -31.87 -59.94
N TRP A 140 -30.10 -30.96 -60.46
CA TRP A 140 -30.04 -30.49 -61.85
C TRP A 140 -29.46 -29.07 -61.94
N ILE A 141 -28.15 -29.00 -62.17
CA ILE A 141 -27.34 -27.77 -62.18
C ILE A 141 -27.50 -27.04 -63.51
N LYS A 142 -27.74 -25.71 -63.47
CA LYS A 142 -27.62 -24.83 -64.65
C LYS A 142 -26.19 -24.30 -64.74
N GLN A 143 -25.79 -23.91 -65.95
CA GLN A 143 -24.58 -23.12 -66.15
C GLN A 143 -24.57 -21.90 -65.20
N GLY A 144 -23.47 -21.75 -64.44
CA GLY A 144 -23.26 -20.63 -63.51
C GLY A 144 -23.89 -20.75 -62.12
N THR A 145 -24.69 -21.79 -61.81
CA THR A 145 -25.36 -21.94 -60.51
C THR A 145 -24.74 -23.02 -59.61
N SER A 146 -23.55 -23.51 -59.94
CA SER A 146 -22.89 -24.61 -59.21
C SER A 146 -22.51 -24.23 -57.77
N HIS A 147 -22.13 -22.97 -57.55
CA HIS A 147 -21.69 -22.43 -56.26
C HIS A 147 -22.82 -22.03 -55.29
N GLU A 148 -24.06 -21.86 -55.75
CA GLU A 148 -25.21 -21.47 -54.91
C GLU A 148 -25.82 -22.68 -54.17
N LEU A 149 -25.09 -23.23 -53.20
CA LEU A 149 -25.51 -24.46 -52.50
C LEU A 149 -26.41 -24.18 -51.29
N ALA A 150 -26.04 -23.24 -50.40
CA ALA A 150 -26.75 -23.00 -49.14
C ALA A 150 -28.23 -22.65 -49.36
N LYS A 151 -28.52 -21.79 -50.35
CA LYS A 151 -29.88 -21.39 -50.72
C LYS A 151 -30.69 -22.53 -51.34
N ALA A 152 -30.05 -23.42 -52.11
CA ALA A 152 -30.73 -24.58 -52.68
C ALA A 152 -31.04 -25.66 -51.63
N VAL A 153 -30.13 -25.85 -50.68
CA VAL A 153 -30.30 -26.80 -49.57
C VAL A 153 -31.38 -26.33 -48.62
N SER A 154 -31.46 -25.05 -48.26
CA SER A 154 -32.49 -24.55 -47.34
C SER A 154 -33.92 -24.84 -47.84
N PHE A 155 -34.16 -24.70 -49.15
CA PHE A 155 -35.44 -25.05 -49.76
C PHE A 155 -35.69 -26.56 -49.88
N ALA A 156 -34.62 -27.36 -50.00
CA ALA A 156 -34.72 -28.82 -50.06
C ALA A 156 -34.64 -29.50 -48.69
N SER A 157 -34.34 -28.76 -47.61
CA SER A 157 -34.02 -29.31 -46.28
C SER A 157 -35.19 -30.07 -45.69
N ASP A 158 -36.40 -29.52 -45.79
CA ASP A 158 -37.62 -30.17 -45.30
C ASP A 158 -37.96 -31.42 -46.11
N HIS A 159 -37.73 -31.38 -47.43
CA HIS A 159 -37.90 -32.55 -48.28
C HIS A 159 -36.86 -33.64 -48.01
N LEU A 160 -35.59 -33.27 -47.77
CA LEU A 160 -34.53 -34.20 -47.37
C LEU A 160 -34.83 -34.84 -46.01
N ARG A 161 -35.26 -34.04 -45.04
CA ARG A 161 -35.70 -34.53 -43.71
C ARG A 161 -36.90 -35.46 -43.81
N ASN A 162 -37.88 -35.15 -44.66
CA ASN A 162 -39.05 -36.01 -44.89
C ASN A 162 -38.66 -37.30 -45.62
N ALA A 163 -37.82 -37.23 -46.66
CA ALA A 163 -37.33 -38.40 -47.38
C ALA A 163 -36.50 -39.35 -46.50
N LEU A 164 -35.70 -38.79 -45.58
CA LEU A 164 -35.02 -39.55 -44.53
C LEU A 164 -35.99 -40.05 -43.45
N GLY A 165 -36.99 -39.24 -43.12
CA GLY A 165 -38.02 -39.50 -42.11
C GLY A 165 -38.91 -40.69 -42.45
N ASP A 166 -39.26 -40.89 -43.72
CA ASP A 166 -40.01 -42.07 -44.19
C ASP A 166 -39.33 -43.40 -43.81
N SER A 167 -37.98 -43.41 -43.68
CA SER A 167 -37.20 -44.59 -43.25
C SER A 167 -37.02 -44.72 -41.73
N LEU A 168 -37.36 -43.68 -40.96
CA LEU A 168 -37.11 -43.59 -39.51
C LEU A 168 -38.37 -43.32 -38.65
N GLY A 169 -39.55 -43.29 -39.28
CA GLY A 169 -40.86 -43.21 -38.63
C GLY A 169 -41.30 -41.79 -38.26
N GLU A 170 -42.62 -41.57 -38.21
CA GLU A 170 -43.36 -40.32 -37.91
C GLU A 170 -42.95 -39.59 -36.60
N LEU A 171 -41.95 -40.08 -35.87
CA LEU A 171 -41.36 -39.46 -34.68
C LEU A 171 -40.36 -38.34 -35.00
N ALA A 172 -40.00 -38.13 -36.28
CA ALA A 172 -39.02 -37.11 -36.69
C ALA A 172 -39.63 -35.70 -36.91
N SER A 173 -40.92 -35.59 -37.24
CA SER A 173 -41.59 -34.32 -37.54
C SER A 173 -42.49 -33.85 -36.41
N THR A 174 -42.25 -32.64 -35.87
CA THR A 174 -43.09 -31.76 -35.02
C THR A 174 -43.76 -32.33 -33.74
N SER A 175 -44.25 -33.56 -33.73
CA SER A 175 -44.90 -34.23 -32.59
C SER A 175 -43.96 -34.46 -31.40
N GLY A 176 -42.70 -34.84 -31.64
CA GLY A 176 -41.71 -35.02 -30.56
C GLY A 176 -41.38 -33.72 -29.82
N ASP A 177 -41.29 -32.60 -30.56
CA ASP A 177 -41.04 -31.29 -29.97
C ASP A 177 -42.28 -30.78 -29.20
N ASN A 178 -43.49 -31.14 -29.65
CA ASN A 178 -44.73 -30.85 -28.92
C ASN A 178 -44.79 -31.60 -27.58
N VAL A 179 -44.34 -32.86 -27.53
CA VAL A 179 -44.25 -33.63 -26.27
C VAL A 179 -43.23 -33.01 -25.32
N ILE A 180 -42.05 -32.61 -25.81
CA ILE A 180 -41.04 -31.91 -25.01
C ILE A 180 -41.62 -30.62 -24.43
N LYS A 181 -42.28 -29.79 -25.25
CA LYS A 181 -42.94 -28.55 -24.80
C LYS A 181 -44.07 -28.79 -23.82
N ALA A 182 -44.85 -29.86 -23.99
CA ALA A 182 -45.93 -30.21 -23.07
C ALA A 182 -45.37 -30.61 -21.69
N VAL A 183 -44.34 -31.48 -21.65
CA VAL A 183 -43.65 -31.88 -20.42
C VAL A 183 -42.98 -30.66 -19.75
N GLU A 184 -42.37 -29.79 -20.55
CA GLU A 184 -41.77 -28.55 -20.06
C GLU A 184 -42.83 -27.62 -19.44
N SER A 185 -43.98 -27.46 -20.08
CA SER A 185 -45.10 -26.67 -19.57
C SER A 185 -45.63 -27.22 -18.23
N GLU A 186 -45.86 -28.54 -18.14
CA GLU A 186 -46.28 -29.17 -16.88
C GLU A 186 -45.22 -29.04 -15.78
N ARG A 187 -43.94 -29.21 -16.12
CA ARG A 187 -42.84 -28.97 -15.17
C ARG A 187 -42.87 -27.53 -14.67
N ASN A 188 -43.05 -26.57 -15.58
CA ASN A 188 -43.01 -25.13 -15.28
C ASN A 188 -44.21 -24.64 -14.44
N GLN A 189 -45.28 -25.45 -14.32
CA GLN A 189 -46.36 -25.19 -13.37
C GLN A 189 -45.94 -25.46 -11.92
N LEU A 190 -45.00 -26.41 -11.70
CA LEU A 190 -44.54 -26.83 -10.38
C LEU A 190 -43.15 -26.29 -10.02
N LEU A 191 -42.32 -25.98 -11.00
CA LEU A 191 -40.95 -25.49 -10.83
C LEU A 191 -40.70 -24.23 -11.66
N THR A 192 -39.78 -23.40 -11.24
CA THR A 192 -39.29 -22.28 -12.06
C THR A 192 -38.41 -22.81 -13.21
N PRO A 193 -38.47 -22.20 -14.41
CA PRO A 193 -37.75 -22.72 -15.58
C PRO A 193 -36.22 -22.75 -15.44
N LEU A 194 -35.64 -21.82 -14.66
CA LEU A 194 -34.19 -21.62 -14.57
C LEU A 194 -33.56 -22.15 -13.28
N THR A 195 -34.22 -21.92 -12.14
CA THR A 195 -33.67 -22.24 -10.81
C THR A 195 -34.19 -23.57 -10.24
N GLU A 196 -35.12 -24.23 -10.95
CA GLU A 196 -35.79 -25.46 -10.50
C GLU A 196 -36.39 -25.35 -9.08
N SER A 197 -36.72 -24.14 -8.65
CA SER A 197 -37.32 -23.88 -7.34
C SER A 197 -38.84 -24.11 -7.37
N PRO A 198 -39.46 -24.60 -6.29
CA PRO A 198 -40.91 -24.81 -6.21
C PRO A 198 -41.73 -23.58 -6.63
N ARG A 199 -42.80 -23.79 -7.40
CA ARG A 199 -43.74 -22.76 -7.87
C ARG A 199 -45.18 -23.27 -7.83
N GLY A 200 -46.14 -22.36 -7.79
CA GLY A 200 -47.58 -22.68 -7.85
C GLY A 200 -48.00 -23.59 -6.68
N ALA A 201 -48.80 -24.60 -7.00
CA ALA A 201 -49.32 -25.55 -6.00
C ALA A 201 -48.22 -26.25 -5.19
N TYR A 202 -47.01 -26.43 -5.76
CA TYR A 202 -45.90 -27.05 -5.04
C TYR A 202 -45.30 -26.10 -3.99
N ALA A 203 -45.13 -24.82 -4.32
CA ALA A 203 -44.66 -23.80 -3.37
C ALA A 203 -45.69 -23.54 -2.26
N GLU A 204 -46.99 -23.52 -2.60
CA GLU A 204 -48.07 -23.34 -1.63
C GLU A 204 -48.13 -24.50 -0.62
N ALA A 205 -48.03 -25.74 -1.09
CA ALA A 205 -47.98 -26.92 -0.22
C ALA A 205 -46.73 -26.89 0.70
N LEU A 206 -45.57 -26.49 0.17
CA LEU A 206 -44.35 -26.33 0.97
C LEU A 206 -44.51 -25.27 2.06
N LYS A 207 -45.08 -24.10 1.72
CA LYS A 207 -45.29 -23.01 2.67
C LYS A 207 -46.34 -23.35 3.74
N ARG A 208 -47.42 -24.05 3.37
CA ARG A 208 -48.42 -24.48 4.34
C ARG A 208 -47.88 -25.56 5.27
N ARG A 209 -47.06 -26.47 4.74
CA ARG A 209 -46.36 -27.48 5.54
C ARG A 209 -45.45 -26.82 6.58
N SER A 210 -44.60 -25.88 6.17
CA SER A 210 -43.70 -25.19 7.11
C SER A 210 -44.46 -24.41 8.17
N ALA A 211 -45.54 -23.70 7.79
CA ALA A 211 -46.37 -22.99 8.76
C ALA A 211 -47.02 -23.93 9.78
N LEU A 212 -47.45 -25.12 9.37
CA LEU A 212 -48.01 -26.14 10.27
C LEU A 212 -46.94 -26.79 11.16
N GLU A 213 -45.72 -26.99 10.66
CA GLU A 213 -44.56 -27.42 11.45
C GLU A 213 -44.26 -26.39 12.55
N ASP A 214 -44.20 -25.09 12.21
CA ASP A 214 -43.98 -23.99 13.15
C ASP A 214 -45.11 -23.89 14.19
N GLU A 215 -46.38 -23.92 13.75
CA GLU A 215 -47.55 -23.90 14.65
C GLU A 215 -47.54 -25.08 15.64
N LEU A 216 -47.16 -26.27 15.18
CA LEU A 216 -47.08 -27.46 16.01
C LEU A 216 -45.92 -27.40 17.01
N GLU A 217 -44.75 -26.90 16.61
CA GLU A 217 -43.58 -26.75 17.50
C GLU A 217 -43.89 -25.81 18.67
N VAL A 218 -44.60 -24.71 18.42
CA VAL A 218 -45.07 -23.79 19.46
C VAL A 218 -45.97 -24.53 20.44
N LEU A 219 -46.99 -25.25 19.94
CA LEU A 219 -47.91 -26.01 20.79
C LEU A 219 -47.19 -27.10 21.61
N LEU A 220 -46.23 -27.82 21.03
CA LEU A 220 -45.45 -28.84 21.75
C LEU A 220 -44.60 -28.20 22.85
N THR A 221 -44.03 -27.03 22.60
CA THR A 221 -43.26 -26.27 23.62
C THR A 221 -44.17 -25.80 24.76
N GLU A 222 -45.38 -25.33 24.43
CA GLU A 222 -46.37 -24.95 25.44
C GLU A 222 -46.82 -26.16 26.28
N ILE A 223 -47.05 -27.32 25.65
CA ILE A 223 -47.38 -28.58 26.34
C ILE A 223 -46.24 -29.02 27.28
N ASP A 224 -44.99 -28.94 26.85
CA ASP A 224 -43.85 -29.28 27.72
C ASP A 224 -43.73 -28.31 28.89
N SER A 225 -43.92 -27.01 28.64
CA SER A 225 -43.95 -26.00 29.70
C SER A 225 -45.06 -26.25 30.71
N TYR A 226 -46.23 -26.71 30.24
CA TYR A 226 -47.36 -27.08 31.06
C TYR A 226 -47.04 -28.30 31.93
N ARG A 227 -46.46 -29.36 31.35
CA ARG A 227 -46.03 -30.57 32.09
C ARG A 227 -44.98 -30.25 33.16
N ASN A 228 -43.97 -29.45 32.82
CA ASN A 228 -42.96 -29.00 33.77
C ASN A 228 -43.57 -28.16 34.91
N ALA A 229 -44.57 -27.32 34.60
CA ALA A 229 -45.29 -26.56 35.62
C ALA A 229 -46.12 -27.47 36.54
N VAL A 230 -46.71 -28.55 36.03
CA VAL A 230 -47.39 -29.58 36.84
C VAL A 230 -46.42 -30.31 37.77
N ASP A 231 -45.26 -30.75 37.26
CA ASP A 231 -44.24 -31.43 38.07
C ASP A 231 -43.65 -30.51 39.15
N ARG A 232 -43.45 -29.23 38.80
CA ARG A 232 -43.04 -28.20 39.76
C ARG A 232 -44.10 -27.98 40.83
N LEU A 233 -45.37 -27.90 40.46
CA LEU A 233 -46.47 -27.78 41.41
C LEU A 233 -46.52 -28.98 42.37
N ALA A 234 -46.36 -30.21 41.86
CA ALA A 234 -46.33 -31.42 42.69
C ALA A 234 -45.17 -31.43 43.70
N THR A 235 -44.01 -30.88 43.31
CA THR A 235 -42.85 -30.76 44.21
C THR A 235 -43.06 -29.66 45.25
N LEU A 236 -43.54 -28.49 44.82
CA LEU A 236 -43.86 -27.39 45.73
C LEU A 236 -44.90 -27.78 46.78
N ARG A 237 -45.96 -28.53 46.40
CA ARG A 237 -46.97 -29.05 47.33
C ARG A 237 -46.36 -29.99 48.38
N ARG A 238 -45.57 -30.98 47.96
CA ARG A 238 -44.90 -31.92 48.88
C ARG A 238 -43.99 -31.19 49.89
N ASP A 239 -43.20 -30.23 49.41
CA ASP A 239 -42.28 -29.48 50.27
C ASP A 239 -43.03 -28.51 51.19
N HIS A 240 -44.13 -27.90 50.71
CA HIS A 240 -44.98 -27.03 51.51
C HIS A 240 -45.72 -27.81 52.61
N GLU A 241 -46.27 -28.99 52.30
CA GLU A 241 -46.92 -29.88 53.28
C GLU A 241 -45.92 -30.35 54.34
N ARG A 242 -44.75 -30.84 53.93
CA ARG A 242 -43.68 -31.27 54.85
C ARG A 242 -43.29 -30.18 55.84
N ASP A 243 -43.10 -28.96 55.35
CA ASP A 243 -42.74 -27.84 56.22
C ASP A 243 -43.93 -27.33 57.05
N GLY A 244 -45.15 -27.50 56.56
CA GLY A 244 -46.39 -27.22 57.30
C GLY A 244 -46.63 -28.18 58.47
N GLU A 245 -46.20 -29.44 58.35
CA GLU A 245 -46.27 -30.43 59.44
C GLU A 245 -45.16 -30.25 60.46
N VAL A 246 -43.91 -30.12 60.00
CA VAL A 246 -42.72 -30.05 60.89
C VAL A 246 -42.57 -28.66 61.52
N LYS A 247 -42.98 -27.60 60.82
CA LYS A 247 -42.84 -26.18 61.22
C LYS A 247 -41.47 -25.87 61.85
N PRO A 248 -40.36 -26.13 61.14
CA PRO A 248 -39.01 -26.05 61.71
C PRO A 248 -38.65 -24.66 62.26
N TRP A 249 -39.30 -23.59 61.78
CA TRP A 249 -39.14 -22.24 62.31
C TRP A 249 -39.63 -22.08 63.76
N LEU A 250 -40.57 -22.91 64.24
CA LEU A 250 -41.02 -22.85 65.64
C LEU A 250 -39.92 -23.29 66.60
N THR A 251 -39.20 -24.37 66.29
CA THR A 251 -38.05 -24.83 67.08
C THR A 251 -36.93 -23.78 67.09
N LEU A 252 -36.68 -23.11 65.96
CA LEU A 252 -35.71 -22.02 65.88
C LEU A 252 -36.16 -20.78 66.66
N ARG A 253 -37.46 -20.48 66.72
CA ARG A 253 -38.00 -19.38 67.55
C ARG A 253 -37.89 -19.68 69.04
N GLU A 254 -38.04 -20.94 69.45
CA GLU A 254 -37.79 -21.34 70.83
C GLU A 254 -36.31 -21.21 71.20
N GLN A 255 -35.40 -21.64 70.33
CA GLN A 255 -33.96 -21.45 70.49
C GLN A 255 -33.56 -19.96 70.50
N LEU A 256 -34.20 -19.15 69.65
CA LEU A 256 -34.05 -17.68 69.65
C LEU A 256 -34.47 -17.09 71.00
N ALA A 257 -35.63 -17.47 71.54
CA ALA A 257 -36.10 -16.98 72.83
C ALA A 257 -35.13 -17.34 73.98
N GLN A 258 -34.58 -18.55 73.96
CA GLN A 258 -33.58 -18.99 74.93
C GLN A 258 -32.24 -18.25 74.78
N ALA A 259 -31.77 -18.04 73.55
CA ALA A 259 -30.56 -17.28 73.27
C ALA A 259 -30.71 -15.80 73.64
N GLN A 260 -31.89 -15.21 73.37
CA GLN A 260 -32.23 -13.84 73.73
C GLN A 260 -32.24 -13.65 75.25
N ALA A 261 -32.88 -14.55 76.00
CA ALA A 261 -32.88 -14.49 77.46
C ALA A 261 -31.47 -14.54 78.05
N ARG A 262 -30.60 -15.41 77.52
CA ARG A 262 -29.19 -15.48 77.94
C ARG A 262 -28.39 -14.24 77.55
N LEU A 263 -28.68 -13.65 76.39
CA LEU A 263 -28.07 -12.40 75.96
C LEU A 263 -28.51 -11.24 76.86
N ASP A 264 -29.78 -11.17 77.24
CA ASP A 264 -30.33 -10.15 78.14
C ASP A 264 -29.74 -10.27 79.57
N ASP A 265 -29.54 -11.49 80.06
CA ASP A 265 -28.83 -11.72 81.33
C ASP A 265 -27.35 -11.26 81.24
N ALA A 266 -26.68 -11.56 80.12
CA ALA A 266 -25.30 -11.16 79.89
C ALA A 266 -25.15 -9.64 79.71
N THR A 267 -26.10 -8.97 79.04
CA THR A 267 -26.12 -7.50 78.93
C THR A 267 -26.37 -6.86 80.29
N GLY A 268 -27.28 -7.39 81.10
CA GLY A 268 -27.50 -6.93 82.48
C GLY A 268 -26.28 -7.07 83.39
N LEU A 269 -25.43 -8.09 83.17
CA LEU A 269 -24.13 -8.20 83.84
C LEU A 269 -23.08 -7.23 83.27
N ALA A 270 -23.08 -7.02 81.95
CA ALA A 270 -22.19 -6.08 81.28
C ALA A 270 -22.47 -4.62 81.69
N GLU A 271 -23.73 -4.25 81.94
CA GLU A 271 -24.12 -2.92 82.45
C GLU A 271 -23.66 -2.65 83.89
N LYS A 272 -23.47 -3.70 84.70
CA LYS A 272 -22.92 -3.58 86.06
C LYS A 272 -21.40 -3.38 86.08
N ARG A 273 -20.70 -3.78 85.01
CA ARG A 273 -19.25 -3.63 84.85
C ARG A 273 -18.77 -2.17 84.90
N PRO A 274 -19.31 -1.20 84.15
CA PRO A 274 -18.85 0.19 84.20
C PRO A 274 -19.04 0.82 85.58
N ALA A 275 -20.09 0.43 86.33
CA ALA A 275 -20.29 0.88 87.71
C ALA A 275 -19.18 0.36 88.65
N GLN A 276 -18.79 -0.92 88.52
CA GLN A 276 -17.68 -1.50 89.28
C GLN A 276 -16.31 -0.95 88.84
N GLU A 277 -16.11 -0.71 87.54
CA GLU A 277 -14.91 -0.03 87.02
C GLU A 277 -14.79 1.39 87.55
N LEU A 278 -15.89 2.12 87.70
CA LEU A 278 -15.91 3.46 88.28
C LEU A 278 -15.53 3.42 89.77
N LEU A 279 -16.06 2.46 90.54
CA LEU A 279 -15.70 2.26 91.94
C LEU A 279 -14.20 1.94 92.10
N LEU A 280 -13.66 1.07 91.24
CA LEU A 280 -12.22 0.75 91.23
C LEU A 280 -11.40 2.01 90.89
N LYS A 281 -11.77 2.76 89.83
CA LYS A 281 -11.09 4.00 89.46
C LYS A 281 -11.09 5.02 90.59
N GLN A 282 -12.21 5.21 91.28
CA GLN A 282 -12.31 6.11 92.43
C GLN A 282 -11.40 5.67 93.57
N ALA A 283 -11.40 4.38 93.92
CA ALA A 283 -10.53 3.83 94.96
C ALA A 283 -9.05 3.96 94.58
N THR A 284 -8.66 3.64 93.35
CA THR A 284 -7.29 3.79 92.86
C THR A 284 -6.83 5.25 92.87
N VAL A 285 -7.68 6.20 92.44
CA VAL A 285 -7.36 7.64 92.52
C VAL A 285 -7.14 8.08 93.97
N GLN A 286 -7.97 7.62 94.90
CA GLN A 286 -7.80 7.89 96.33
C GLN A 286 -6.49 7.28 96.87
N VAL A 287 -6.17 6.04 96.53
CA VAL A 287 -4.91 5.38 96.90
C VAL A 287 -3.70 6.17 96.38
N VAL A 288 -3.74 6.59 95.11
CA VAL A 288 -2.66 7.37 94.50
C VAL A 288 -2.51 8.72 95.19
N ALA A 289 -3.60 9.45 95.43
CA ALA A 289 -3.56 10.74 96.10
C ALA A 289 -3.00 10.64 97.53
N LEU A 290 -3.43 9.64 98.30
CA LEU A 290 -2.96 9.42 99.68
C LEU A 290 -1.51 8.93 99.74
N ARG A 291 -1.09 8.07 98.80
CA ARG A 291 0.34 7.71 98.63
C ARG A 291 1.18 8.92 98.28
N GLN A 292 0.74 9.76 97.35
CA GLN A 292 1.44 11.00 97.00
C GLN A 292 1.56 11.93 98.20
N GLN A 293 0.50 12.08 99.00
CA GLN A 293 0.53 12.89 100.21
C GLN A 293 1.54 12.38 101.24
N LEU A 294 1.59 11.06 101.50
CA LEU A 294 2.57 10.45 102.40
C LEU A 294 4.00 10.55 101.85
N GLN A 295 4.19 10.32 100.54
CA GLN A 295 5.49 10.47 99.88
C GLN A 295 5.99 11.93 99.90
N LEU A 296 5.11 12.91 99.73
CA LEU A 296 5.49 14.32 99.89
C LEU A 296 5.96 14.59 101.32
N MET A 297 5.27 14.01 102.31
CA MET A 297 5.66 14.16 103.71
C MET A 297 7.00 13.48 104.04
N GLU A 298 7.29 12.32 103.46
CA GLU A 298 8.59 11.63 103.55
C GLU A 298 9.69 12.39 102.81
N ARG A 299 9.39 12.93 101.62
CA ARG A 299 10.33 13.76 100.85
C ARG A 299 10.73 15.04 101.59
N ASP A 300 9.83 15.65 102.35
CA ASP A 300 10.19 16.78 103.20
C ASP A 300 11.16 16.36 104.32
N GLU A 301 10.99 15.17 104.91
CA GLU A 301 11.90 14.61 105.93
C GLU A 301 13.29 14.34 105.31
N GLU A 302 13.34 13.71 104.14
CA GLU A 302 14.59 13.50 103.37
C GLU A 302 15.21 14.83 102.93
N ALA A 303 14.40 15.81 102.52
CA ALA A 303 14.87 17.12 102.08
C ALA A 303 15.66 17.82 103.19
N LEU A 304 15.22 17.74 104.46
CA LEU A 304 15.99 18.31 105.56
C LEU A 304 17.38 17.66 105.68
N THR A 305 17.46 16.32 105.63
CA THR A 305 18.75 15.61 105.70
C THR A 305 19.68 16.01 104.53
N LEU A 306 19.12 16.19 103.33
CA LEU A 306 19.88 16.64 102.17
C LEU A 306 20.33 18.10 102.30
N ARG A 307 19.50 19.00 102.84
CA ARG A 307 19.88 20.41 103.06
C ARG A 307 20.94 20.54 104.14
N GLU A 308 20.94 19.68 105.16
CA GLU A 308 22.01 19.61 106.16
C GLU A 308 23.34 19.16 105.54
N ALA A 309 23.33 18.12 104.72
CA ALA A 309 24.53 17.70 103.98
C ALA A 309 25.03 18.78 103.00
N LYS A 310 24.12 19.51 102.33
CA LYS A 310 24.50 20.63 101.45
C LYS A 310 25.17 21.78 102.21
N LEU A 311 24.70 22.09 103.41
CA LEU A 311 25.33 23.10 104.26
C LEU A 311 26.76 22.70 104.65
N GLU A 312 26.97 21.46 105.09
CA GLU A 312 28.31 20.96 105.41
C GLU A 312 29.25 21.00 104.19
N ALA A 313 28.75 20.61 103.00
CA ALA A 313 29.52 20.66 101.77
C ALA A 313 29.89 22.11 101.37
N ALA A 314 28.95 23.05 101.48
CA ALA A 314 29.20 24.46 101.18
C ALA A 314 30.22 25.07 102.14
N GLN A 315 30.17 24.72 103.43
CA GLN A 315 31.16 25.14 104.43
C GLN A 315 32.55 24.57 104.13
N GLY A 316 32.63 23.30 103.74
CA GLY A 316 33.89 22.68 103.30
C GLY A 316 34.47 23.35 102.05
N ALA A 317 33.64 23.76 101.10
CA ALA A 317 34.08 24.49 99.90
C ALA A 317 34.62 25.90 100.24
N LEU A 318 33.98 26.62 101.17
CA LEU A 318 34.43 27.93 101.63
C LEU A 318 35.82 27.87 102.27
N ILE A 319 36.08 26.85 103.11
CA ILE A 319 37.40 26.64 103.73
C ILE A 319 38.49 26.44 102.66
N LYS A 320 38.20 25.64 101.62
CA LYS A 320 39.14 25.42 100.51
C LYS A 320 39.39 26.69 99.69
N ALA A 321 38.34 27.46 99.39
CA ALA A 321 38.46 28.70 98.63
C ALA A 321 39.31 29.75 99.38
N LEU A 322 39.11 29.88 100.70
CA LEU A 322 39.92 30.75 101.55
C LEU A 322 41.41 30.35 101.55
N GLY A 323 41.70 29.05 101.58
CA GLY A 323 43.07 28.54 101.48
C GLY A 323 43.76 28.89 100.16
N LEU A 324 43.03 28.86 99.04
CA LEU A 324 43.57 29.25 97.73
C LEU A 324 43.84 30.77 97.64
N LEU A 325 42.95 31.58 98.20
CA LEU A 325 43.12 33.04 98.23
C LEU A 325 44.41 33.44 98.96
N GLN A 326 44.65 32.85 100.14
CA GLN A 326 45.83 33.12 100.95
C GLN A 326 47.14 32.70 100.25
N ALA A 327 47.10 31.70 99.37
CA ALA A 327 48.28 31.22 98.64
C ALA A 327 48.68 32.10 97.44
N TRP A 328 47.71 32.72 96.75
CA TRP A 328 47.96 33.47 95.51
C TRP A 328 48.24 34.96 95.73
N GLU A 329 47.83 35.55 96.85
CA GLU A 329 48.13 36.95 97.21
C GLU A 329 49.63 37.32 97.13
N PRO A 330 50.57 36.57 97.74
CA PRO A 330 52.00 36.90 97.63
C PRO A 330 52.56 36.67 96.22
N ARG A 331 52.07 35.67 95.48
CA ARG A 331 52.56 35.32 94.14
C ARG A 331 52.24 36.39 93.09
N TYR A 332 51.05 37.00 93.18
CA TYR A 332 50.68 38.13 92.33
C TYR A 332 51.60 39.35 92.54
N ALA A 333 51.95 39.65 93.80
CA ALA A 333 52.83 40.77 94.12
C ALA A 333 54.24 40.61 93.50
N GLU A 334 54.79 39.40 93.53
CA GLU A 334 56.09 39.10 92.91
C GLU A 334 56.06 39.22 91.38
N ALA A 335 55.04 38.66 90.72
CA ALA A 335 54.90 38.72 89.26
C ALA A 335 54.74 40.16 88.75
N ALA A 336 54.04 41.02 89.50
CA ALA A 336 53.83 42.42 89.13
C ALA A 336 55.15 43.21 89.06
N LEU A 337 56.06 42.93 89.99
CA LEU A 337 57.36 43.59 90.04
C LEU A 337 58.29 43.14 88.91
N ALA A 338 58.23 41.86 88.53
CA ALA A 338 59.00 41.30 87.41
C ALA A 338 58.56 41.89 86.05
N SER A 339 57.26 41.98 85.78
CA SER A 339 56.72 42.55 84.53
C SER A 339 57.15 44.00 84.32
N LYS A 340 57.16 44.82 85.39
CA LYS A 340 57.59 46.22 85.31
C LYS A 340 59.04 46.37 84.85
N LYS A 341 59.95 45.53 85.34
CA LYS A 341 61.38 45.58 84.97
C LYS A 341 61.60 45.19 83.50
N ALA A 342 60.94 44.14 83.03
CA ALA A 342 61.10 43.65 81.66
C ALA A 342 60.60 44.66 80.60
N ARG A 343 59.52 45.39 80.89
CA ARG A 343 59.01 46.46 80.00
C ARG A 343 60.02 47.59 79.76
N GLN A 344 60.75 48.00 80.80
CA GLN A 344 61.75 49.06 80.68
C GLN A 344 62.91 48.64 79.77
N GLN A 345 63.33 47.37 79.84
CA GLN A 345 64.42 46.85 79.00
C GLN A 345 64.02 46.76 77.52
N LEU A 346 62.77 46.38 77.21
CA LEU A 346 62.28 46.33 75.83
C LEU A 346 62.23 47.71 75.15
N ALA A 347 61.84 48.75 75.88
CA ALA A 347 61.76 50.10 75.33
C ALA A 347 63.12 50.60 74.80
N VAL A 348 64.19 50.33 75.56
CA VAL A 348 65.56 50.68 75.18
C VAL A 348 66.01 49.89 73.95
N ALA A 349 65.75 48.58 73.90
CA ALA A 349 66.16 47.74 72.78
C ALA A 349 65.56 48.19 71.43
N ARG A 350 64.29 48.63 71.43
CA ARG A 350 63.59 49.06 70.21
C ARG A 350 64.14 50.35 69.61
N GLN A 351 64.53 51.32 70.43
CA GLN A 351 65.07 52.61 69.97
C GLN A 351 66.38 52.42 69.18
N VAL A 352 67.25 51.52 69.63
CA VAL A 352 68.50 51.18 68.95
C VAL A 352 68.25 50.54 67.58
N ALA A 353 67.29 49.61 67.49
CA ALA A 353 66.96 48.93 66.23
C ALA A 353 66.39 49.88 65.16
N THR A 354 65.57 50.86 65.55
CA THR A 354 64.99 51.84 64.62
C THR A 354 66.04 52.73 63.95
N TRP A 355 67.09 53.10 64.70
CA TRP A 355 68.18 53.91 64.15
C TRP A 355 68.98 53.13 63.07
N GLN A 356 69.33 51.88 63.33
CA GLN A 356 70.08 51.02 62.39
C GLN A 356 69.32 50.77 61.06
N ALA A 357 67.99 50.61 61.12
CA ALA A 357 67.18 50.39 59.92
C ALA A 357 67.18 51.61 58.98
N GLN A 358 67.12 52.82 59.56
CA GLN A 358 67.06 54.06 58.77
C GLN A 358 68.38 54.36 58.06
N GLU A 359 69.52 54.02 58.68
CA GLU A 359 70.86 54.16 58.08
C GLU A 359 70.96 53.38 56.75
N LYS A 360 70.47 52.14 56.74
CA LYS A 360 70.47 51.29 55.55
C LYS A 360 69.62 51.85 54.40
N SER A 361 68.45 52.42 54.71
CA SER A 361 67.54 52.98 53.69
C SER A 361 68.16 54.13 52.90
N VAL A 362 69.02 54.95 53.54
CA VAL A 362 69.70 56.06 52.88
C VAL A 362 70.72 55.56 51.84
N ALA A 363 71.42 54.46 52.14
CA ALA A 363 72.40 53.88 51.24
C ALA A 363 71.74 53.36 49.95
N ASP A 364 70.63 52.63 50.06
CA ASP A 364 69.96 51.99 48.90
C ASP A 364 69.39 53.02 47.92
N LEU A 365 68.74 54.07 48.41
CA LEU A 365 68.15 55.13 47.58
C LEU A 365 69.21 55.89 46.77
N THR A 366 70.43 56.01 47.30
CA THR A 366 71.54 56.69 46.62
C THR A 366 71.98 55.92 45.36
N ILE A 367 72.04 54.60 45.43
CA ILE A 367 72.46 53.74 44.32
C ILE A 367 71.46 53.79 43.17
N GLN A 368 70.15 53.73 43.48
CA GLN A 368 69.09 53.70 42.46
C GLN A 368 69.03 54.99 41.62
N LEU A 369 69.19 56.15 42.26
CA LEU A 369 69.13 57.44 41.57
C LEU A 369 70.25 57.61 40.52
N GLN A 370 71.44 57.05 40.75
CA GLN A 370 72.55 57.13 39.81
C GLN A 370 72.29 56.36 38.51
N ALA A 371 71.60 55.21 38.59
CA ALA A 371 71.33 54.38 37.42
C ALA A 371 70.35 55.06 36.44
N LEU A 372 69.26 55.64 36.94
CA LEU A 372 68.22 56.27 36.11
C LEU A 372 68.75 57.49 35.34
N ARG A 373 69.60 58.32 35.96
CA ARG A 373 70.22 59.49 35.30
C ARG A 373 71.05 59.12 34.06
N ARG A 374 71.64 57.92 34.02
CA ARG A 374 72.40 57.46 32.85
C ARG A 374 71.51 57.05 31.67
N SER A 375 70.33 56.48 31.92
CA SER A 375 69.40 56.08 30.84
C SER A 375 68.78 57.31 30.16
N GLN A 376 68.51 58.35 30.94
CA GLN A 376 67.89 59.60 30.49
C GLN A 376 68.70 60.30 29.39
N SER A 377 70.03 60.36 29.53
CA SER A 377 70.89 61.05 28.58
C SER A 377 70.99 60.34 27.23
N GLN A 378 71.02 59.01 27.19
CA GLN A 378 71.13 58.23 25.96
C GLN A 378 69.86 58.31 25.10
N ALA A 379 68.69 58.30 25.73
CA ALA A 379 67.42 58.38 25.01
C ALA A 379 67.26 59.71 24.25
N ARG A 380 67.68 60.86 24.82
CA ARG A 380 67.53 62.17 24.16
C ARG A 380 68.28 62.26 22.83
N LEU A 381 69.51 61.73 22.77
CA LEU A 381 70.34 61.75 21.56
C LEU A 381 69.74 60.96 20.38
N LYS A 382 69.01 59.87 20.65
CA LYS A 382 68.43 59.02 19.59
C LYS A 382 67.16 59.62 18.98
N GLN A 383 66.36 60.34 19.78
CA GLN A 383 65.14 61.00 19.30
C GLN A 383 65.45 62.03 18.20
N GLU A 384 66.49 62.85 18.36
CA GLU A 384 66.83 63.89 17.37
C GLU A 384 67.15 63.30 15.99
N LYS A 385 67.92 62.22 15.94
CA LYS A 385 68.36 61.58 14.69
C LYS A 385 67.21 60.93 13.91
N LEU A 386 66.20 60.39 14.61
CA LEU A 386 65.01 59.80 13.98
C LEU A 386 64.22 60.86 13.17
N THR A 387 64.08 62.06 13.72
CA THR A 387 63.31 63.14 13.09
C THR A 387 63.88 63.59 11.75
N GLN A 388 65.22 63.60 11.60
CA GLN A 388 65.87 63.99 10.34
C GLN A 388 65.62 62.98 9.20
N LEU A 389 65.75 61.68 9.48
CA LEU A 389 65.59 60.63 8.46
C LEU A 389 64.15 60.57 7.89
N GLN A 390 63.15 60.89 8.70
CA GLN A 390 61.74 60.88 8.27
C GLN A 390 61.44 61.95 7.21
N ALA A 391 62.09 63.12 7.28
CA ALA A 391 61.89 64.19 6.32
C ALA A 391 62.44 63.83 4.92
N GLU A 392 63.57 63.12 4.84
CA GLU A 392 64.17 62.72 3.57
C GLU A 392 63.27 61.77 2.77
N VAL A 393 62.62 60.80 3.44
CA VAL A 393 61.73 59.82 2.80
C VAL A 393 60.62 60.51 2.02
N LEU A 394 59.95 61.49 2.63
CA LEU A 394 58.81 62.18 2.02
C LEU A 394 59.17 62.90 0.69
N SER A 395 60.40 63.39 0.55
CA SER A 395 60.81 64.15 -0.65
C SER A 395 61.00 63.28 -1.91
N LEU A 396 61.22 61.98 -1.76
CA LEU A 396 61.60 61.09 -2.87
C LEU A 396 60.41 60.36 -3.53
N ALA A 397 59.18 60.52 -3.04
CA ALA A 397 58.03 59.74 -3.48
C ALA A 397 57.61 60.01 -4.94
N LEU A 398 57.22 58.95 -5.66
CA LEU A 398 56.57 58.99 -6.98
C LEU A 398 55.24 58.21 -6.95
N PRO A 399 54.17 58.66 -7.64
CA PRO A 399 52.89 57.95 -7.68
C PRO A 399 53.00 56.62 -8.45
N SER A 400 52.78 55.50 -7.77
CA SER A 400 52.93 54.15 -8.32
C SER A 400 52.00 53.83 -9.50
N ALA A 401 50.79 54.42 -9.53
CA ALA A 401 49.80 54.19 -10.59
C ALA A 401 50.21 54.81 -11.94
N GLU A 402 50.82 55.99 -11.92
CA GLU A 402 51.29 56.67 -13.14
C GLU A 402 52.58 56.03 -13.68
N LEU A 403 53.46 55.58 -12.79
CA LEU A 403 54.66 54.83 -13.18
C LEU A 403 54.31 53.51 -13.88
N LYS A 404 53.18 52.89 -13.52
CA LYS A 404 52.63 51.72 -14.23
C LYS A 404 52.08 52.08 -15.62
N ARG A 405 51.31 53.18 -15.74
CA ARG A 405 50.84 53.68 -17.06
C ARG A 405 51.99 54.02 -18.01
N LEU A 406 53.07 54.57 -17.48
CA LEU A 406 54.30 54.86 -18.22
C LEU A 406 54.89 53.59 -18.86
N ARG A 407 54.94 52.47 -18.11
CA ARG A 407 55.40 51.16 -18.59
C ARG A 407 54.51 50.59 -19.69
N GLU A 408 53.19 50.69 -19.54
CA GLU A 408 52.20 50.17 -20.49
C GLU A 408 52.17 50.94 -21.83
N GLY A 409 52.28 52.28 -21.78
CA GLY A 409 52.35 53.13 -22.98
C GLY A 409 53.58 52.83 -23.85
N ALA A 410 54.74 52.61 -23.23
CA ALA A 410 55.96 52.22 -23.94
C ALA A 410 55.80 50.88 -24.69
N GLY A 411 55.06 49.93 -24.11
CA GLY A 411 54.77 48.64 -24.75
C GLY A 411 53.84 48.74 -25.97
N ARG A 412 52.83 49.63 -25.94
CA ARG A 412 51.90 49.82 -27.06
C ARG A 412 52.57 50.39 -28.31
N LEU A 413 53.47 51.35 -28.15
CA LEU A 413 54.25 51.92 -29.25
C LEU A 413 55.09 50.84 -29.97
N LEU A 414 55.74 49.96 -29.21
CA LEU A 414 56.51 48.83 -29.74
C LEU A 414 55.63 47.85 -30.54
N ALA A 415 54.42 47.56 -30.08
CA ALA A 415 53.48 46.66 -30.76
C ALA A 415 52.93 47.25 -32.07
N ALA A 416 52.63 48.57 -32.09
CA ALA A 416 52.16 49.26 -33.29
C ALA A 416 53.23 49.27 -34.40
N GLN A 417 54.51 49.42 -34.04
CA GLN A 417 55.63 49.35 -34.98
C GLN A 417 55.72 47.96 -35.66
N ALA A 418 55.63 46.88 -34.87
CA ALA A 418 55.79 45.52 -35.36
C ALA A 418 54.68 45.07 -36.34
N LYS A 419 53.44 45.58 -36.20
CA LYS A 419 52.34 45.29 -37.15
C LYS A 419 52.57 45.89 -38.53
N LEU A 420 53.21 47.05 -38.58
CA LEU A 420 53.49 47.79 -39.81
C LEU A 420 54.51 47.04 -40.67
N ASP A 421 55.49 46.40 -40.03
CA ASP A 421 56.53 45.62 -40.71
C ASP A 421 55.96 44.35 -41.38
N ALA A 422 54.92 43.74 -40.83
CA ALA A 422 54.38 42.45 -41.28
C ALA A 422 53.58 42.48 -42.61
N VAL A 423 53.05 43.63 -43.02
CA VAL A 423 52.12 43.77 -44.18
C VAL A 423 52.85 44.34 -45.42
N SER A 424 54.17 44.38 -45.39
CA SER A 424 54.98 45.06 -46.40
C SER A 424 55.51 44.08 -47.47
N THR A 425 55.43 44.46 -48.76
CA THR A 425 55.88 43.60 -49.88
C THR A 425 57.39 43.62 -50.00
N ALA A 426 58.03 42.46 -50.11
CA ALA A 426 59.48 42.32 -50.27
C ALA A 426 59.88 41.94 -51.71
N LEU A 427 60.91 42.59 -52.24
CA LEU A 427 61.60 42.28 -53.50
C LEU A 427 62.98 41.66 -53.24
N GLU A 428 63.38 40.71 -54.07
CA GLU A 428 64.66 39.99 -53.97
C GLU A 428 65.35 39.97 -55.34
N PHE A 429 66.64 40.30 -55.37
CA PHE A 429 67.41 40.51 -56.61
C PHE A 429 68.63 39.58 -56.69
N GLU A 430 68.72 38.69 -57.69
CA GLU A 430 69.97 38.01 -58.08
C GLU A 430 70.43 38.53 -59.45
N LEU A 431 71.68 38.99 -59.55
CA LEU A 431 72.22 39.61 -60.76
C LEU A 431 73.47 38.86 -61.23
N GLU A 432 73.50 38.51 -62.52
CA GLU A 432 74.69 37.90 -63.14
C GLU A 432 75.87 38.91 -63.18
N PRO A 433 77.12 38.42 -63.14
CA PRO A 433 78.29 39.28 -63.12
C PRO A 433 78.34 40.21 -64.34
N GLY A 434 78.27 41.53 -64.12
CA GLY A 434 78.40 42.56 -65.16
C GLY A 434 77.10 43.22 -65.61
N VAL A 435 75.94 42.77 -65.13
CA VAL A 435 74.63 43.42 -65.41
C VAL A 435 74.31 44.45 -64.32
N LYS A 436 73.81 45.62 -64.73
CA LYS A 436 73.45 46.73 -63.82
C LYS A 436 71.93 46.93 -63.72
N VAL A 437 71.42 46.98 -62.49
CA VAL A 437 70.01 47.21 -62.17
C VAL A 437 69.86 48.37 -61.19
N ARG A 438 68.87 49.24 -61.44
CA ARG A 438 68.48 50.33 -60.54
C ARG A 438 67.03 50.16 -60.11
N VAL A 439 66.74 50.37 -58.82
CA VAL A 439 65.38 50.37 -58.26
C VAL A 439 65.13 51.74 -57.62
N ALA A 440 64.05 52.42 -57.97
CA ALA A 440 63.69 53.78 -57.51
C ALA A 440 64.79 54.86 -57.71
N GLY A 441 65.71 54.66 -58.66
CA GLY A 441 66.85 55.56 -58.91
C GLY A 441 68.13 55.21 -58.14
N THR A 442 68.14 54.18 -57.31
CA THR A 442 69.30 53.67 -56.57
C THR A 442 69.84 52.39 -57.20
N GLU A 443 71.16 52.30 -57.39
CA GLU A 443 71.86 51.13 -57.96
C GLU A 443 71.95 50.02 -56.91
N VAL A 444 71.54 48.80 -57.27
CA VAL A 444 71.46 47.66 -56.34
C VAL A 444 72.56 46.67 -56.71
N ASN A 445 73.33 46.20 -55.72
CA ASN A 445 74.40 45.22 -55.92
C ASN A 445 73.88 43.81 -55.59
N GLY A 446 74.33 42.80 -56.35
CA GLY A 446 73.72 41.46 -56.39
C GLY A 446 73.45 40.82 -55.02
N ALA A 447 72.26 40.22 -54.91
CA ALA A 447 71.65 39.61 -53.71
C ALA A 447 71.23 40.61 -52.61
N ASP A 448 70.34 41.55 -52.93
CA ASP A 448 69.70 42.44 -51.95
C ASP A 448 68.19 42.17 -51.83
N ARG A 449 67.67 42.28 -50.59
CA ARG A 449 66.25 42.16 -50.26
C ARG A 449 65.70 43.50 -49.79
N LEU A 450 64.72 44.05 -50.52
CA LEU A 450 64.19 45.40 -50.31
C LEU A 450 62.68 45.37 -50.01
N ILE A 451 62.27 46.00 -48.91
CA ILE A 451 60.87 46.11 -48.49
C ILE A 451 60.24 47.37 -49.08
N VAL A 452 59.14 47.20 -49.80
CA VAL A 452 58.49 48.22 -50.60
C VAL A 452 57.05 48.44 -50.10
N VAL A 453 56.86 49.61 -49.49
CA VAL A 453 55.59 50.07 -48.88
C VAL A 453 54.86 51.13 -49.71
N ALA A 454 55.30 51.39 -50.95
CA ALA A 454 54.68 52.31 -51.94
C ALA A 454 55.07 51.96 -53.40
N ARG A 455 54.37 52.51 -54.42
CA ARG A 455 54.63 52.27 -55.87
C ARG A 455 56.10 52.53 -56.24
N THR A 456 56.78 51.54 -56.85
CA THR A 456 58.24 51.57 -57.09
C THR A 456 58.63 51.06 -58.48
N GLY A 457 59.56 51.73 -59.18
CA GLY A 457 60.07 51.34 -60.52
C GLY A 457 61.47 50.70 -60.48
N ILE A 458 61.78 49.80 -61.42
CA ILE A 458 63.02 49.02 -61.55
C ILE A 458 63.52 49.10 -63.01
N ASP A 459 64.74 49.55 -63.23
CA ASP A 459 65.41 49.67 -64.52
C ASP A 459 66.54 48.65 -64.65
N ILE A 460 66.54 47.85 -65.74
CA ILE A 460 67.60 46.89 -66.07
C ILE A 460 68.28 47.32 -67.38
N GLU A 461 69.56 47.71 -67.27
CA GLU A 461 70.33 48.27 -68.38
C GLU A 461 70.51 47.22 -69.51
N GLY A 462 70.07 47.56 -70.73
CA GLY A 462 70.10 46.66 -71.90
C GLY A 462 68.91 45.71 -72.08
N VAL A 463 67.97 45.63 -71.11
CA VAL A 463 66.84 44.68 -71.13
C VAL A 463 65.46 45.36 -71.10
N GLY A 464 65.21 46.32 -70.20
CA GLY A 464 63.90 47.00 -70.07
C GLY A 464 63.56 47.52 -68.66
N HIS A 465 62.37 48.12 -68.48
CA HIS A 465 61.86 48.70 -67.23
C HIS A 465 60.67 47.90 -66.65
N ILE A 466 60.67 47.66 -65.33
CA ILE A 466 59.63 46.95 -64.55
C ILE A 466 59.04 47.89 -63.49
N THR A 467 57.73 47.90 -63.29
CA THR A 467 57.09 48.63 -62.18
C THR A 467 56.45 47.66 -61.18
N VAL A 468 56.79 47.81 -59.89
CA VAL A 468 56.24 47.02 -58.77
C VAL A 468 55.22 47.86 -58.00
N LEU A 469 54.01 47.34 -57.93
CA LEU A 469 52.88 47.90 -57.18
C LEU A 469 52.58 46.97 -55.99
N PRO A 470 52.96 47.33 -54.75
CA PRO A 470 52.68 46.49 -53.58
C PRO A 470 51.16 46.47 -53.31
N GLY A 471 50.58 45.27 -53.26
CA GLY A 471 49.14 45.05 -53.05
C GLY A 471 48.78 44.90 -51.57
N GLY A 472 47.73 45.60 -51.14
CA GLY A 472 47.15 45.52 -49.80
C GLY A 472 46.36 46.79 -49.48
N GLU A 473 45.06 46.65 -49.20
CA GLU A 473 44.13 47.79 -49.06
C GLU A 473 44.33 48.62 -47.76
N ASP A 474 45.28 48.29 -46.87
CA ASP A 474 45.29 48.82 -45.48
C ASP A 474 46.63 49.39 -44.93
N LEU A 475 47.60 49.75 -45.78
CA LEU A 475 48.94 50.17 -45.30
C LEU A 475 48.98 51.57 -44.65
N HIS A 476 48.07 52.47 -45.04
CA HIS A 476 48.04 53.86 -44.57
C HIS A 476 47.50 54.00 -43.13
N SER A 477 46.62 53.08 -42.71
CA SER A 477 45.99 53.08 -41.39
C SER A 477 46.99 52.68 -40.29
N LEU A 478 47.87 51.72 -40.58
CA LEU A 478 48.91 51.25 -39.65
C LEU A 478 49.97 52.31 -39.34
N ILE A 479 50.35 53.15 -40.32
CA ILE A 479 51.28 54.27 -40.11
C ILE A 479 50.70 55.29 -39.11
N GLY A 480 49.40 55.60 -39.22
CA GLY A 480 48.73 56.53 -38.31
C GLY A 480 48.61 56.05 -36.87
N ASP A 481 48.49 54.73 -36.64
CA ASP A 481 48.36 54.18 -35.29
C ASP A 481 49.69 54.27 -34.50
N ARG A 482 50.83 54.02 -35.17
CA ARG A 482 52.17 54.17 -34.57
C ARG A 482 52.40 55.59 -34.03
N ASP A 483 52.08 56.61 -34.81
CA ASP A 483 52.38 58.00 -34.43
C ASP A 483 51.55 58.46 -33.23
N ARG A 484 50.28 58.03 -33.11
CA ARG A 484 49.47 58.31 -31.91
C ARG A 484 50.08 57.70 -30.64
N GLN A 485 50.51 56.44 -30.70
CA GLN A 485 51.10 55.79 -29.50
C GLN A 485 52.40 56.49 -29.07
N ARG A 486 53.12 57.11 -30.01
CA ARG A 486 54.35 57.86 -29.70
C ARG A 486 54.05 59.16 -28.96
N ASP A 487 53.03 59.89 -29.40
CA ASP A 487 52.64 61.16 -28.78
C ASP A 487 52.07 60.95 -27.36
N ASP A 488 51.22 59.93 -27.17
CA ASP A 488 50.65 59.59 -25.86
C ASP A 488 51.72 59.30 -24.81
N LEU A 489 52.80 58.60 -25.18
CA LEU A 489 53.90 58.28 -24.27
C LEU A 489 54.69 59.53 -23.85
N SER A 490 54.83 60.51 -24.75
CA SER A 490 55.59 61.74 -24.48
C SER A 490 54.92 62.62 -23.41
N VAL A 491 53.58 62.68 -23.40
CA VAL A 491 52.78 63.43 -22.42
C VAL A 491 52.94 62.83 -21.02
N LEU A 492 52.92 61.50 -20.93
CA LEU A 492 53.05 60.76 -19.68
C LEU A 492 54.42 61.00 -19.02
N LEU A 493 55.51 61.04 -19.79
CA LEU A 493 56.85 61.34 -19.28
C LEU A 493 56.97 62.76 -18.70
N GLN A 494 56.38 63.75 -19.37
CA GLN A 494 56.38 65.13 -18.87
C GLN A 494 55.61 65.29 -17.55
N SER A 495 54.44 64.65 -17.42
CA SER A 495 53.61 64.75 -16.21
C SER A 495 54.32 64.25 -14.94
N LEU A 496 55.20 63.26 -15.09
CA LEU A 496 55.97 62.68 -13.99
C LEU A 496 57.31 63.38 -13.74
N GLY A 497 57.69 64.36 -14.56
CA GLY A 497 58.96 65.09 -14.44
C GLY A 497 60.19 64.22 -14.62
N VAL A 498 60.09 63.13 -15.38
CA VAL A 498 61.17 62.15 -15.62
C VAL A 498 61.51 62.10 -17.11
N ALA A 499 62.81 62.04 -17.42
CA ALA A 499 63.28 62.09 -18.81
C ALA A 499 62.95 60.80 -19.60
N ASN A 500 62.91 59.66 -18.93
CA ASN A 500 62.56 58.35 -19.48
C ASN A 500 62.12 57.41 -18.33
N LEU A 501 61.65 56.22 -18.68
CA LEU A 501 61.20 55.22 -17.71
C LEU A 501 62.29 54.83 -16.68
N ALA A 502 63.56 54.73 -17.08
CA ALA A 502 64.65 54.32 -16.19
C ALA A 502 64.91 55.33 -15.05
N ALA A 503 64.76 56.63 -15.32
CA ALA A 503 64.92 57.67 -14.30
C ALA A 503 63.85 57.58 -13.19
N ALA A 504 62.61 57.21 -13.56
CA ALA A 504 61.52 57.05 -12.60
C ALA A 504 61.76 55.86 -11.65
N GLU A 505 62.28 54.75 -12.17
CA GLU A 505 62.55 53.53 -11.39
C GLU A 505 63.72 53.71 -10.40
N ALA A 506 64.74 54.52 -10.72
CA ALA A 506 65.85 54.79 -9.82
C ALA A 506 65.42 55.60 -8.57
N ARG A 507 64.53 56.57 -8.74
CA ARG A 507 64.00 57.40 -7.64
C ARG A 507 63.17 56.58 -6.66
N GLU A 508 62.37 55.64 -7.15
CA GLU A 508 61.57 54.71 -6.33
C GLU A 508 62.45 53.87 -5.39
N ARG A 509 63.60 53.38 -5.85
CA ARG A 509 64.52 52.56 -5.02
C ARG A 509 65.12 53.34 -3.84
N LEU A 510 65.50 54.61 -4.05
CA LEU A 510 66.12 55.42 -3.00
C LEU A 510 65.14 55.74 -1.86
N HIS A 511 63.86 56.00 -2.19
CA HIS A 511 62.79 56.18 -1.21
C HIS A 511 62.65 54.96 -0.28
N ALA A 512 62.67 53.74 -0.85
CA ALA A 512 62.56 52.51 -0.07
C ALA A 512 63.71 52.32 0.93
N GLN A 513 64.93 52.73 0.57
CA GLN A 513 66.10 52.59 1.44
C GLN A 513 66.04 53.49 2.69
N ARG A 514 65.68 54.77 2.53
CA ARG A 514 65.54 55.71 3.66
C ARG A 514 64.40 55.33 4.60
N ALA A 515 63.30 54.79 4.07
CA ALA A 515 62.18 54.32 4.90
C ALA A 515 62.59 53.17 5.85
N ALA A 516 63.55 52.33 5.46
CA ALA A 516 64.06 51.26 6.31
C ALA A 516 64.92 51.80 7.48
N GLU A 517 65.75 52.81 7.25
CA GLU A 517 66.61 53.41 8.29
C GLU A 517 65.80 54.10 9.40
N VAL A 518 64.71 54.78 9.04
CA VAL A 518 63.76 55.36 10.01
C VAL A 518 63.27 54.29 10.99
N LYS A 519 62.86 53.13 10.48
CA LYS A 519 62.30 52.04 11.30
C LYS A 519 63.33 51.49 12.31
N ALA A 520 64.60 51.43 11.94
CA ALA A 520 65.67 50.97 12.83
C ALA A 520 65.93 51.97 13.98
N ALA A 521 66.00 53.27 13.67
CA ALA A 521 66.26 54.30 14.69
C ALA A 521 65.17 54.40 15.76
N THR A 522 63.90 54.16 15.41
CA THR A 522 62.79 54.15 16.38
C THR A 522 62.95 53.08 17.45
N SER A 523 63.35 51.86 17.07
CA SER A 523 63.48 50.73 18.00
C SER A 523 64.52 50.93 19.12
N VAL A 524 65.63 51.62 18.80
CA VAL A 524 66.72 51.86 19.77
C VAL A 524 66.31 52.87 20.83
N LEU A 525 65.48 53.85 20.48
CA LEU A 525 64.98 54.83 21.42
C LEU A 525 64.06 54.19 22.47
N GLU A 526 63.17 53.30 22.04
CA GLU A 526 62.28 52.55 22.94
C GLU A 526 63.06 51.70 23.95
N ALA A 527 64.27 51.23 23.63
CA ALA A 527 65.09 50.49 24.58
C ALA A 527 65.63 51.36 25.74
N HIS A 528 65.96 52.63 25.50
CA HIS A 528 66.52 53.52 26.52
C HIS A 528 65.46 54.35 27.27
N ALA A 529 64.32 54.61 26.62
CA ALA A 529 63.16 55.27 27.22
C ALA A 529 61.87 54.55 26.79
N PRO A 530 61.61 53.35 27.33
CA PRO A 530 60.46 52.52 26.93
C PRO A 530 59.11 53.18 27.21
N LYS A 531 59.05 54.01 28.26
CA LYS A 531 57.86 54.79 28.62
C LYS A 531 57.89 56.22 28.09
N GLY A 532 58.84 56.52 27.19
CA GLY A 532 59.10 57.88 26.73
C GLY A 532 59.96 58.69 27.70
N LEU A 533 60.57 59.73 27.14
CA LEU A 533 61.56 60.57 27.80
C LEU A 533 61.01 61.37 28.98
N ALA A 534 59.80 61.93 28.86
CA ALA A 534 59.19 62.74 29.93
C ALA A 534 58.97 61.95 31.22
N THR A 535 58.61 60.66 31.09
CA THR A 535 58.34 59.77 32.23
C THR A 535 59.62 59.43 32.98
N LEU A 536 60.71 59.19 32.25
CA LEU A 536 62.02 58.93 32.82
C LEU A 536 62.59 60.15 33.56
N ASP A 537 62.32 61.36 33.08
CA ASP A 537 62.70 62.61 33.74
C ASP A 537 62.02 62.78 35.11
N ALA A 538 60.73 62.45 35.20
CA ALA A 538 59.95 62.54 36.44
C ALA A 538 60.41 61.52 37.51
N GLU A 539 60.78 60.31 37.10
CA GLU A 539 61.26 59.25 38.00
C GLU A 539 62.59 59.65 38.68
N VAL A 540 63.49 60.31 37.96
CA VAL A 540 64.75 60.83 38.52
C VAL A 540 64.48 61.92 39.57
N ALA A 541 63.52 62.83 39.32
CA ALA A 541 63.20 63.90 40.26
C ALA A 541 62.61 63.35 41.57
N ALA A 542 61.67 62.40 41.48
CA ALA A 542 61.00 61.83 42.65
C ALA A 542 61.95 61.09 43.61
N LEU A 543 62.88 60.29 43.07
CA LEU A 543 63.86 59.56 43.90
C LEU A 543 64.85 60.48 44.62
N SER A 544 65.14 61.65 44.04
CA SER A 544 66.05 62.62 44.67
C SER A 544 65.49 63.27 45.93
N VAL A 545 64.18 63.55 45.96
CA VAL A 545 63.50 64.11 47.14
C VAL A 545 63.48 63.10 48.28
N LYS A 546 63.14 61.84 47.97
CA LYS A 546 63.09 60.75 48.97
C LYS A 546 64.42 60.52 49.68
N LEU A 547 65.53 60.67 48.97
CA LEU A 547 66.86 60.52 49.56
C LEU A 547 67.18 61.62 50.58
N ILE A 548 66.67 62.84 50.39
CA ILE A 548 66.91 63.97 51.31
C ILE A 548 66.14 63.74 52.61
N GLU A 549 64.86 63.37 52.52
CA GLU A 549 64.00 63.09 53.68
C GLU A 549 64.55 61.94 54.54
N ALA A 550 65.05 60.88 53.89
CA ALA A 550 65.65 59.74 54.57
C ALA A 550 66.91 60.11 55.39
N LYS A 551 67.69 61.10 54.93
CA LYS A 551 68.88 61.58 55.66
C LYS A 551 68.54 62.40 56.90
N GLN A 552 67.55 63.29 56.79
CA GLN A 552 67.10 64.13 57.91
C GLN A 552 66.54 63.30 59.07
N THR A 553 65.82 62.23 58.75
CA THR A 553 65.26 61.30 59.75
C THR A 553 66.33 60.49 60.48
N LEU A 554 67.42 60.13 59.81
CA LEU A 554 68.55 59.45 60.44
C LEU A 554 69.27 60.33 61.49
N GLU A 555 69.48 61.62 61.17
CA GLU A 555 70.11 62.58 62.09
C GLU A 555 69.26 62.81 63.35
N ALA A 556 67.93 62.90 63.22
CA ALA A 556 67.04 63.05 64.37
C ALA A 556 67.08 61.83 65.31
N LEU A 557 67.20 60.62 64.77
CA LEU A 557 67.28 59.39 65.55
C LEU A 557 68.64 59.24 66.27
N ALA A 558 69.73 59.76 65.71
CA ALA A 558 71.07 59.66 66.32
C ALA A 558 71.16 60.35 67.69
N LEU A 559 70.51 61.52 67.84
CA LEU A 559 70.46 62.28 69.10
C LEU A 559 69.79 61.51 70.26
N THR A 560 69.00 60.47 69.97
CA THR A 560 68.31 59.66 70.98
C THR A 560 69.09 58.42 71.44
N VAL A 561 70.19 58.08 70.77
CA VAL A 561 70.93 56.82 70.97
C VAL A 561 72.31 57.02 71.62
N GLU A 562 72.82 58.26 71.74
CA GLU A 562 74.13 58.57 72.35
C GLU A 562 74.14 58.45 73.90
N ALA A 563 74.22 57.22 74.43
CA ALA A 563 74.92 56.87 75.68
C ALA A 563 74.87 55.35 75.93
N GLU A 564 76.06 54.74 76.00
CA GLU A 564 76.38 53.39 76.51
C GLU A 564 75.59 52.19 75.93
N THR A 565 76.23 51.64 74.90
CA THR A 565 76.05 50.33 74.32
C THR A 565 76.29 49.18 75.31
N ALA A 566 75.20 48.55 75.75
CA ALA A 566 75.05 47.09 75.82
C ALA A 566 73.56 46.73 75.73
N SER A 567 72.98 46.88 74.54
CA SER A 567 71.55 46.56 74.31
C SER A 567 71.39 45.07 73.98
N MET A 568 70.57 44.38 74.78
CA MET A 568 70.06 43.05 74.48
C MET A 568 69.28 43.09 73.15
N PRO A 569 69.36 42.05 72.29
CA PRO A 569 68.56 41.99 71.07
C PRO A 569 67.08 42.21 71.35
N VAL A 570 66.39 42.96 70.48
CA VAL A 570 64.94 43.23 70.62
C VAL A 570 64.16 41.93 70.84
N SER A 571 64.53 40.85 70.14
CA SER A 571 63.90 39.53 70.31
C SER A 571 64.02 38.94 71.72
N GLN A 572 65.17 39.10 72.39
CA GLN A 572 65.36 38.61 73.75
C GLN A 572 64.62 39.49 74.78
N ALA A 573 64.60 40.81 74.57
CA ALA A 573 63.86 41.73 75.43
C ALA A 573 62.33 41.57 75.28
N GLU A 574 61.83 41.28 74.07
CA GLU A 574 60.43 40.93 73.81
C GLU A 574 60.05 39.62 74.49
N SER A 575 60.91 38.60 74.41
CA SER A 575 60.68 37.32 75.09
C SER A 575 60.61 37.47 76.61
N ALA A 576 61.49 38.29 77.20
CA ALA A 576 61.50 38.54 78.64
C ALA A 576 60.26 39.33 79.11
N GLU A 577 59.84 40.37 78.36
CA GLU A 577 58.62 41.11 78.65
C GLU A 577 57.38 40.24 78.51
N SER A 578 57.29 39.46 77.43
CA SER A 578 56.19 38.52 77.21
C SER A 578 56.09 37.51 78.35
N SER A 579 57.21 36.89 78.76
CA SER A 579 57.21 35.88 79.82
C SER A 579 56.79 36.47 81.17
N ALA A 580 57.31 37.65 81.51
CA ALA A 580 56.97 38.31 82.77
C ALA A 580 55.53 38.86 82.78
N ARG A 581 55.01 39.27 81.62
CA ARG A 581 53.60 39.66 81.45
C ARG A 581 52.67 38.46 81.59
N THR A 582 52.97 37.33 80.94
CA THR A 582 52.18 36.10 81.08
C THR A 582 52.12 35.64 82.54
N ALA A 583 53.26 35.62 83.24
CA ALA A 583 53.29 35.26 84.66
C ALA A 583 52.44 36.19 85.54
N LEU A 584 52.38 37.49 85.23
CA LEU A 584 51.52 38.45 85.93
C LEU A 584 50.05 38.23 85.60
N ASP A 585 49.70 38.04 84.32
CA ASP A 585 48.34 37.80 83.87
C ASP A 585 47.80 36.49 84.50
N ASP A 586 48.61 35.43 84.55
CA ASP A 586 48.28 34.15 85.19
C ASP A 586 48.06 34.30 86.70
N ALA A 587 48.99 34.97 87.41
CA ALA A 587 48.85 35.20 88.84
C ALA A 587 47.65 36.10 89.18
N SER A 588 47.35 37.08 88.32
CA SER A 588 46.18 37.96 88.44
C SER A 588 44.87 37.19 88.24
N ALA A 589 44.82 36.32 87.22
CA ALA A 589 43.67 35.47 86.94
C ALA A 589 43.40 34.51 88.11
N GLN A 590 44.42 33.82 88.60
CA GLN A 590 44.31 32.89 89.73
C GLN A 590 43.90 33.59 91.03
N LEU A 591 44.42 34.81 91.29
CA LEU A 591 44.01 35.59 92.45
C LEU A 591 42.54 36.05 92.35
N ASN A 592 42.09 36.48 91.18
CA ASN A 592 40.69 36.88 90.96
C ASN A 592 39.74 35.68 91.05
N GLU A 593 40.12 34.53 90.48
CA GLU A 593 39.38 33.28 90.60
C GLU A 593 39.24 32.86 92.06
N ALA A 594 40.32 32.93 92.85
CA ALA A 594 40.26 32.64 94.27
C ALA A 594 39.35 33.62 95.05
N LYS A 595 39.37 34.92 94.71
CA LYS A 595 38.46 35.92 95.32
C LYS A 595 37.00 35.65 94.99
N LEU A 596 36.70 35.35 93.72
CA LEU A 596 35.37 35.01 93.26
C LEU A 596 34.87 33.73 93.95
N ALA A 597 35.69 32.67 93.97
CA ALA A 597 35.37 31.42 94.64
C ALA A 597 35.05 31.61 96.13
N VAL A 598 35.78 32.49 96.84
CA VAL A 598 35.45 32.84 98.24
C VAL A 598 34.11 33.55 98.34
N SER A 599 33.84 34.52 97.46
CA SER A 599 32.56 35.24 97.46
C SER A 599 31.36 34.33 97.16
N GLU A 600 31.49 33.44 96.17
CA GLU A 600 30.47 32.48 95.76
C GLU A 600 30.23 31.40 96.82
N THR A 601 31.29 30.83 97.37
CA THR A 601 31.14 29.82 98.43
C THR A 601 30.54 30.43 99.69
N LYS A 602 30.81 31.72 99.98
CA LYS A 602 30.19 32.43 101.10
C LYS A 602 28.69 32.67 100.89
N THR A 603 28.26 33.01 99.67
CA THR A 603 26.81 33.14 99.35
C THR A 603 26.12 31.78 99.37
N LEU A 604 26.77 30.72 98.87
CA LEU A 604 26.26 29.35 98.95
C LEU A 604 26.07 28.87 100.38
N VAL A 605 26.99 29.18 101.30
CA VAL A 605 26.83 28.87 102.72
C VAL A 605 25.63 29.61 103.30
N SER A 606 25.48 30.91 103.04
CA SER A 606 24.32 31.70 103.53
C SER A 606 23.00 31.12 103.00
N ALA A 607 22.92 30.84 101.70
CA ALA A 607 21.73 30.27 101.09
C ALA A 607 21.39 28.89 101.66
N ALA A 608 22.39 28.02 101.84
CA ALA A 608 22.19 26.70 102.43
C ALA A 608 21.72 26.78 103.91
N GLN A 609 22.13 27.81 104.66
CA GLN A 609 21.65 28.07 106.02
C GLN A 609 20.17 28.46 106.03
N ASP A 610 19.77 29.39 105.15
CA ASP A 610 18.38 29.85 105.03
C ASP A 610 17.44 28.73 104.58
N GLU A 611 17.87 27.92 103.61
CA GLU A 611 17.11 26.76 103.12
C GLU A 611 16.92 25.69 104.20
N ARG A 612 17.97 25.41 105.00
CA ARG A 612 17.86 24.49 106.13
C ARG A 612 16.88 25.02 107.18
N ALA A 613 16.95 26.32 107.50
CA ALA A 613 16.06 26.94 108.47
C ALA A 613 14.59 26.87 108.03
N ALA A 614 14.32 27.13 106.75
CA ALA A 614 13.00 27.00 106.16
C ALA A 614 12.49 25.55 106.23
N ALA A 615 13.27 24.56 105.78
CA ALA A 615 12.89 23.14 105.81
C ALA A 615 12.63 22.64 107.25
N LYS A 616 13.44 23.09 108.21
CA LYS A 616 13.28 22.74 109.63
C LYS A 616 11.99 23.31 110.22
N SER A 617 11.59 24.52 109.82
CA SER A 617 10.33 25.15 110.27
C SER A 617 9.08 24.37 109.82
N THR A 618 9.11 23.82 108.59
CA THR A 618 8.02 23.01 108.02
C THR A 618 7.87 21.65 108.71
N LEU A 619 8.97 21.09 109.21
CA LEU A 619 8.98 19.82 109.94
C LEU A 619 8.58 19.95 111.41
N SER A 620 8.72 21.14 112.01
CA SER A 620 8.32 21.40 113.40
C SER A 620 6.83 21.68 113.62
N ASP A 621 5.96 21.53 112.61
CA ASP A 621 4.51 21.69 112.74
C ASP A 621 3.91 20.58 113.65
N PRO A 622 3.33 20.93 114.82
CA PRO A 622 2.76 19.95 115.76
C PRO A 622 1.64 19.09 115.16
N LEU A 623 0.90 19.60 114.16
CA LEU A 623 -0.23 18.89 113.54
C LEU A 623 0.20 17.90 112.44
N ARG A 624 1.49 17.85 112.10
CA ARG A 624 2.01 17.02 111.00
C ARG A 624 1.99 15.53 111.33
N ALA A 625 2.31 15.15 112.57
CA ALA A 625 2.28 13.76 113.01
C ALA A 625 0.85 13.17 112.92
N ASP A 626 -0.14 13.94 113.37
CA ASP A 626 -1.55 13.56 113.29
C ASP A 626 -2.05 13.45 111.84
N LYS A 627 -1.64 14.39 110.96
CA LYS A 627 -1.96 14.32 109.52
C LYS A 627 -1.33 13.10 108.83
N LYS A 628 -0.09 12.73 109.19
CA LYS A 628 0.60 11.53 108.65
C LYS A 628 -0.11 10.25 109.10
N ALA A 629 -0.53 10.18 110.36
CA ALA A 629 -1.29 9.05 110.89
C ALA A 629 -2.67 8.93 110.22
N ALA A 630 -3.40 10.04 110.08
CA ALA A 630 -4.70 10.08 109.41
C ALA A 630 -4.61 9.68 107.93
N ALA A 631 -3.61 10.18 107.19
CA ALA A 631 -3.38 9.80 105.80
C ALA A 631 -2.99 8.32 105.63
N SER A 632 -2.23 7.76 106.57
CA SER A 632 -1.85 6.33 106.57
C SER A 632 -3.05 5.41 106.83
N HIS A 633 -3.93 5.77 107.77
CA HIS A 633 -5.18 5.05 107.99
C HIS A 633 -6.12 5.15 106.79
N ALA A 634 -6.31 6.35 106.24
CA ALA A 634 -7.12 6.54 105.04
C ALA A 634 -6.58 5.75 103.83
N LEU A 635 -5.24 5.63 103.69
CA LEU A 635 -4.63 4.82 102.63
C LEU A 635 -4.95 3.33 102.81
N THR A 636 -4.93 2.83 104.05
CA THR A 636 -5.27 1.44 104.36
C THR A 636 -6.72 1.14 103.98
N ASP A 637 -7.64 2.04 104.32
CA ASP A 637 -9.06 1.93 103.95
C ASP A 637 -9.27 2.02 102.43
N ALA A 638 -8.56 2.91 101.74
CA ALA A 638 -8.64 3.04 100.29
C ALA A 638 -8.10 1.80 99.56
N LEU A 639 -7.03 1.18 100.07
CA LEU A 639 -6.49 -0.09 99.56
C LEU A 639 -7.47 -1.27 99.78
N ALA A 640 -8.16 -1.31 100.92
CA ALA A 640 -9.21 -2.29 101.17
C ALA A 640 -10.40 -2.13 100.20
N ARG A 641 -10.77 -0.90 99.86
CA ARG A 641 -11.80 -0.61 98.84
C ARG A 641 -11.34 -0.98 97.43
N GLU A 642 -10.09 -0.67 97.08
CA GLU A 642 -9.50 -1.02 95.78
C GLU A 642 -9.46 -2.53 95.56
N THR A 643 -9.01 -3.29 96.57
CA THR A 643 -8.99 -4.76 96.51
C THR A 643 -10.38 -5.36 96.39
N THR A 644 -11.36 -4.84 97.12
CA THR A 644 -12.76 -5.30 97.05
C THR A 644 -13.38 -5.00 95.67
N ALA A 645 -13.19 -3.78 95.15
CA ALA A 645 -13.70 -3.40 93.83
C ALA A 645 -13.04 -4.22 92.70
N ARG A 646 -11.73 -4.50 92.84
CA ARG A 646 -10.99 -5.35 91.89
C ARG A 646 -11.50 -6.80 91.89
N ALA A 647 -11.70 -7.39 93.07
CA ALA A 647 -12.27 -8.73 93.17
C ALA A 647 -13.69 -8.81 92.58
N GLY A 648 -14.52 -7.78 92.78
CA GLY A 648 -15.85 -7.69 92.16
C GLY A 648 -15.80 -7.60 90.63
N LEU A 649 -14.80 -6.90 90.09
CA LEU A 649 -14.58 -6.79 88.65
C LEU A 649 -14.05 -8.11 88.04
N ASP A 650 -13.16 -8.81 88.74
CA ASP A 650 -12.63 -10.11 88.31
C ASP A 650 -13.73 -11.18 88.26
N VAL A 651 -14.64 -11.20 89.25
CA VAL A 651 -15.81 -12.09 89.25
C VAL A 651 -16.75 -11.78 88.08
N LEU A 652 -17.06 -10.50 87.83
CA LEU A 652 -17.87 -10.10 86.68
C LEU A 652 -17.20 -10.41 85.35
N ALA A 653 -15.87 -10.26 85.26
CA ALA A 653 -15.10 -10.58 84.06
C ALA A 653 -15.14 -12.08 83.76
N GLU A 654 -15.00 -12.95 84.77
CA GLU A 654 -15.08 -14.39 84.56
C GLU A 654 -16.51 -14.84 84.20
N GLN A 655 -17.53 -14.27 84.83
CA GLN A 655 -18.94 -14.51 84.46
C GLN A 655 -19.22 -14.11 82.99
N LEU A 656 -18.78 -12.93 82.55
CA LEU A 656 -18.93 -12.49 81.16
C LEU A 656 -18.10 -13.33 80.17
N ARG A 657 -16.92 -13.82 80.58
CA ARG A 657 -16.07 -14.70 79.77
C ARG A 657 -16.76 -16.04 79.50
N THR A 658 -17.42 -16.61 80.50
CA THR A 658 -18.16 -17.88 80.34
C THR A 658 -19.39 -17.75 79.44
N LEU A 659 -20.06 -16.59 79.45
CA LEU A 659 -21.28 -16.35 78.66
C LEU A 659 -21.01 -15.93 77.21
N ASN A 660 -19.80 -15.43 76.90
CA ASN A 660 -19.31 -15.08 75.56
C ASN A 660 -20.36 -14.37 74.68
N MET A 661 -20.66 -13.11 75.03
CA MET A 661 -21.74 -12.29 74.43
C MET A 661 -21.74 -12.25 72.90
N SER A 662 -20.58 -12.27 72.25
CA SER A 662 -20.51 -12.23 70.78
C SER A 662 -21.12 -13.48 70.14
N VAL A 663 -20.92 -14.64 70.77
CA VAL A 663 -21.52 -15.90 70.31
C VAL A 663 -23.03 -15.90 70.55
N LEU A 664 -23.49 -15.39 71.70
CA LEU A 664 -24.92 -15.26 71.98
C LEU A 664 -25.62 -14.27 71.01
N GLN A 665 -25.00 -13.14 70.67
CA GLN A 665 -25.50 -12.21 69.65
C GLN A 665 -25.58 -12.86 68.27
N GLN A 666 -24.55 -13.60 67.88
CA GLN A 666 -24.54 -14.36 66.62
C GLN A 666 -25.60 -15.45 66.60
N ASP A 667 -25.84 -16.14 67.72
CA ASP A 667 -26.88 -17.15 67.84
C ASP A 667 -28.28 -16.53 67.71
N VAL A 668 -28.55 -15.39 68.38
CA VAL A 668 -29.81 -14.63 68.22
C VAL A 668 -30.02 -14.23 66.76
N GLU A 669 -29.03 -13.60 66.13
CA GLU A 669 -29.13 -13.16 64.74
C GLU A 669 -29.30 -14.35 63.77
N ARG A 670 -28.54 -15.44 63.98
CA ARG A 670 -28.61 -16.66 63.17
C ARG A 670 -29.98 -17.31 63.30
N PHE A 671 -30.50 -17.50 64.51
CA PHE A 671 -31.80 -18.14 64.74
C PHE A 671 -32.96 -17.28 64.25
N GLU A 672 -32.92 -15.96 64.45
CA GLU A 672 -33.93 -15.03 63.94
C GLU A 672 -33.97 -15.05 62.40
N ARG A 673 -32.80 -14.92 61.74
CA ARG A 673 -32.72 -14.99 60.28
C ARG A 673 -33.18 -16.33 59.74
N SER A 674 -32.74 -17.43 60.34
CA SER A 674 -33.10 -18.78 59.90
C SER A 674 -34.60 -19.05 60.05
N ALA A 675 -35.20 -18.65 61.18
CA ALA A 675 -36.63 -18.78 61.41
C ALA A 675 -37.45 -17.94 60.41
N ARG A 676 -37.07 -16.66 60.22
CA ARG A 676 -37.73 -15.77 59.24
C ARG A 676 -37.61 -16.30 57.82
N GLN A 677 -36.43 -16.80 57.43
CA GLN A 677 -36.19 -17.31 56.09
C GLN A 677 -37.02 -18.56 55.80
N LEU A 678 -37.11 -19.50 56.74
CA LEU A 678 -37.92 -20.71 56.58
C LEU A 678 -39.42 -20.38 56.52
N GLU A 679 -39.90 -19.47 57.38
CA GLU A 679 -41.29 -19.03 57.40
C GLU A 679 -41.66 -18.25 56.14
N PHE A 680 -40.78 -17.34 55.68
CA PHE A 680 -40.95 -16.63 54.42
C PHE A 680 -40.95 -17.60 53.23
N ALA A 681 -40.01 -18.55 53.18
CA ALA A 681 -39.95 -19.54 52.11
C ALA A 681 -41.19 -20.44 52.09
N HIS A 682 -41.75 -20.79 53.26
CA HIS A 682 -43.01 -21.53 53.35
C HIS A 682 -44.19 -20.72 52.81
N ASN A 683 -44.32 -19.44 53.19
CA ASN A 683 -45.38 -18.55 52.71
C ASN A 683 -45.26 -18.21 51.22
N GLN A 684 -44.02 -18.01 50.74
CA GLN A 684 -43.74 -17.77 49.32
C GLN A 684 -44.14 -19.00 48.48
N ARG A 685 -43.81 -20.21 48.93
CA ARG A 685 -44.25 -21.45 48.28
C ARG A 685 -45.77 -21.55 48.22
N ALA A 686 -46.49 -21.16 49.28
CA ALA A 686 -47.96 -21.11 49.25
C ALA A 686 -48.49 -20.18 48.14
N GLY A 687 -47.89 -18.99 47.99
CA GLY A 687 -48.25 -18.06 46.92
C GLY A 687 -47.90 -18.58 45.52
N GLU A 688 -46.75 -19.25 45.36
CA GLU A 688 -46.36 -19.89 44.09
C GLU A 688 -47.30 -21.03 43.70
N ILE A 689 -47.73 -21.85 44.66
CA ILE A 689 -48.70 -22.92 44.47
C ILE A 689 -50.01 -22.35 43.92
N ILE A 690 -50.60 -21.35 44.59
CA ILE A 690 -51.87 -20.72 44.17
C ILE A 690 -51.76 -20.15 42.75
N ARG A 691 -50.65 -19.48 42.44
CA ARG A 691 -50.43 -18.88 41.12
C ARG A 691 -50.27 -19.93 40.03
N LEU A 692 -49.46 -20.97 40.27
CA LEU A 692 -49.26 -22.06 39.32
C LEU A 692 -50.54 -22.85 39.09
N GLU A 693 -51.35 -23.07 40.14
CA GLU A 693 -52.67 -23.70 40.02
C GLU A 693 -53.59 -22.90 39.09
N ALA A 694 -53.70 -21.58 39.29
CA ALA A 694 -54.52 -20.73 38.44
C ALA A 694 -54.03 -20.70 36.98
N ASP A 695 -52.70 -20.66 36.74
CA ASP A 695 -52.13 -20.69 35.38
C ASP A 695 -52.33 -22.05 34.69
N LEU A 696 -52.19 -23.15 35.44
CA LEU A 696 -52.43 -24.50 34.94
C LEU A 696 -53.92 -24.77 34.68
N GLU A 697 -54.84 -24.20 35.46
CA GLU A 697 -56.28 -24.30 35.22
C GLU A 697 -56.68 -23.52 33.95
N ALA A 698 -56.16 -22.29 33.79
CA ALA A 698 -56.40 -21.49 32.59
C ALA A 698 -55.84 -22.14 31.32
N LYS A 699 -54.62 -22.69 31.36
CA LYS A 699 -53.99 -23.38 30.23
C LYS A 699 -54.58 -24.75 29.95
N GLY A 700 -55.01 -25.48 30.98
CA GLY A 700 -55.67 -26.77 30.85
C GLY A 700 -57.00 -26.69 30.09
N ALA A 701 -57.72 -25.57 30.22
CA ALA A 701 -58.97 -25.31 29.50
C ALA A 701 -58.79 -25.07 27.98
N LEU A 702 -57.56 -24.80 27.51
CA LEU A 702 -57.27 -24.49 26.11
C LEU A 702 -57.11 -25.74 25.22
N GLY A 703 -57.10 -26.96 25.78
CA GLY A 703 -57.03 -28.20 24.99
C GLY A 703 -55.78 -28.27 24.10
N LEU A 704 -54.61 -27.85 24.62
CA LEU A 704 -53.37 -27.73 23.84
C LEU A 704 -52.95 -29.05 23.18
N GLU A 705 -53.12 -30.18 23.87
CA GLU A 705 -52.79 -31.51 23.33
C GLU A 705 -53.74 -31.93 22.19
N GLU A 706 -55.04 -31.58 22.27
CA GLU A 706 -56.00 -31.82 21.19
C GLU A 706 -55.70 -30.94 19.97
N SER A 707 -55.39 -29.65 20.21
CA SER A 707 -54.97 -28.72 19.16
C SER A 707 -53.68 -29.16 18.47
N ALA A 708 -52.69 -29.68 19.22
CA ALA A 708 -51.46 -30.23 18.65
C ALA A 708 -51.74 -31.48 17.81
N ALA A 709 -52.62 -32.38 18.28
CA ALA A 709 -53.02 -33.56 17.52
C ALA A 709 -53.74 -33.19 16.21
N ASP A 710 -54.59 -32.16 16.21
CA ASP A 710 -55.25 -31.63 15.01
C ASP A 710 -54.25 -31.08 14.00
N LYS A 711 -53.31 -30.25 14.46
CA LYS A 711 -52.26 -29.67 13.61
C LYS A 711 -51.33 -30.73 13.04
N GLN A 712 -50.98 -31.76 13.82
CA GLN A 712 -50.22 -32.91 13.33
C GLN A 712 -50.98 -33.65 12.21
N ARG A 713 -52.30 -33.86 12.36
CA ARG A 713 -53.12 -34.50 11.32
C ARG A 713 -53.16 -33.66 10.04
N GLU A 714 -53.34 -32.35 10.15
CA GLU A 714 -53.26 -31.42 9.00
C GLU A 714 -51.89 -31.47 8.34
N LEU A 715 -50.82 -31.46 9.14
CA LEU A 715 -49.44 -31.53 8.66
C LEU A 715 -49.18 -32.82 7.89
N ASP A 716 -49.65 -33.96 8.40
CA ASP A 716 -49.54 -35.26 7.71
C ASP A 716 -50.26 -35.24 6.35
N GLN A 717 -51.45 -34.63 6.29
CA GLN A 717 -52.22 -34.50 5.05
C GLN A 717 -51.49 -33.61 4.03
N VAL A 718 -51.03 -32.43 4.43
CA VAL A 718 -50.29 -31.50 3.56
C VAL A 718 -48.94 -32.09 3.17
N GLY A 719 -48.28 -32.82 4.07
CA GLY A 719 -47.03 -33.54 3.83
C GLY A 719 -47.16 -34.59 2.73
N ARG A 720 -48.25 -35.38 2.73
CA ARG A 720 -48.56 -36.31 1.63
C ARG A 720 -48.74 -35.58 0.30
N ARG A 721 -49.48 -34.46 0.29
CA ARG A 721 -49.69 -33.66 -0.92
C ARG A 721 -48.39 -33.03 -1.44
N TYR A 722 -47.56 -32.53 -0.55
CA TYR A 722 -46.22 -32.03 -0.87
C TYR A 722 -45.37 -33.13 -1.52
N ALA A 723 -45.31 -34.32 -0.92
CA ALA A 723 -44.54 -35.45 -1.44
C ALA A 723 -45.02 -35.91 -2.83
N GLU A 724 -46.34 -35.89 -3.07
CA GLU A 724 -46.92 -36.17 -4.39
C GLU A 724 -46.44 -35.16 -5.45
N LEU A 725 -46.53 -33.86 -5.14
CA LEU A 725 -46.11 -32.78 -6.03
C LEU A 725 -44.60 -32.76 -6.27
N GLU A 726 -43.80 -33.01 -5.22
CA GLU A 726 -42.35 -33.14 -5.32
C GLU A 726 -41.98 -34.30 -6.25
N ARG A 727 -42.60 -35.46 -6.05
CA ARG A 727 -42.35 -36.63 -6.90
C ARG A 727 -42.73 -36.36 -8.35
N ARG A 728 -43.87 -35.70 -8.59
CA ARG A 728 -44.31 -35.31 -9.94
C ARG A 728 -43.32 -34.34 -10.58
N ALA A 729 -42.90 -33.30 -9.86
CA ALA A 729 -41.92 -32.31 -10.32
C ALA A 729 -40.58 -32.97 -10.70
N LYS A 730 -40.02 -33.82 -9.83
CA LYS A 730 -38.79 -34.59 -10.11
C LYS A 730 -38.94 -35.50 -11.33
N SER A 731 -40.08 -36.17 -11.46
CA SER A 731 -40.36 -37.06 -12.59
C SER A 731 -40.44 -36.29 -13.92
N LEU A 732 -41.13 -35.14 -13.93
CA LEU A 732 -41.22 -34.28 -15.12
C LEU A 732 -39.85 -33.70 -15.51
N SER A 733 -39.04 -33.25 -14.55
CA SER A 733 -37.67 -32.79 -14.81
C SER A 733 -36.80 -33.91 -15.39
N HIS A 734 -36.87 -35.12 -14.83
CA HIS A 734 -36.13 -36.27 -15.36
C HIS A 734 -36.58 -36.65 -16.77
N LEU A 735 -37.90 -36.66 -17.01
CA LEU A 735 -38.47 -36.95 -18.33
C LEU A 735 -38.05 -35.91 -19.37
N LEU A 736 -38.12 -34.62 -19.02
CA LEU A 736 -37.70 -33.52 -19.91
C LEU A 736 -36.22 -33.65 -20.30
N LYS A 737 -35.35 -33.91 -19.33
CA LYS A 737 -33.94 -34.17 -19.57
C LYS A 737 -33.74 -35.34 -20.54
N LEU A 738 -34.37 -36.48 -20.27
CA LEU A 738 -34.24 -37.68 -21.11
C LEU A 738 -34.73 -37.43 -22.54
N LEU A 739 -35.89 -36.79 -22.71
CA LEU A 739 -36.44 -36.48 -24.03
C LEU A 739 -35.51 -35.55 -24.82
N THR A 740 -34.94 -34.54 -24.15
CA THR A 740 -34.00 -33.59 -24.78
C THR A 740 -32.71 -34.28 -25.23
N GLU A 741 -32.14 -35.14 -24.37
CA GLU A 741 -30.96 -35.96 -24.70
C GLU A 741 -31.24 -36.89 -25.89
N LYS A 742 -32.37 -37.61 -25.88
CA LYS A 742 -32.75 -38.50 -26.99
C LYS A 742 -33.02 -37.73 -28.29
N ARG A 743 -33.62 -36.54 -28.21
CA ARG A 743 -33.81 -35.64 -29.38
C ARG A 743 -32.47 -35.25 -29.99
N SER A 744 -31.50 -34.86 -29.18
CA SER A 744 -30.14 -34.52 -29.65
C SER A 744 -29.42 -35.73 -30.29
N ALA A 745 -29.60 -36.93 -29.73
CA ALA A 745 -29.00 -38.16 -30.25
C ALA A 745 -29.62 -38.55 -31.61
N LEU A 746 -30.94 -38.40 -31.74
CA LEU A 746 -31.65 -38.61 -33.01
C LEU A 746 -31.18 -37.63 -34.09
N ALA A 747 -31.05 -36.34 -33.76
CA ALA A 747 -30.55 -35.32 -34.67
C ALA A 747 -29.14 -35.65 -35.20
N ARG A 748 -28.23 -36.11 -34.32
CA ARG A 748 -26.90 -36.59 -34.73
C ARG A 748 -26.95 -37.81 -35.65
N ARG A 749 -27.82 -38.78 -35.34
CA ARG A 749 -28.00 -39.99 -36.17
C ARG A 749 -28.52 -39.66 -37.57
N LEU A 750 -29.38 -38.64 -37.71
CA LEU A 750 -29.90 -38.18 -39.00
C LEU A 750 -28.83 -37.51 -39.87
N ARG A 751 -27.86 -36.80 -39.27
CA ARG A 751 -26.77 -36.12 -40.00
C ARG A 751 -25.64 -37.07 -40.42
N ALA A 752 -25.42 -38.14 -39.67
CA ALA A 752 -24.28 -39.04 -39.86
C ALA A 752 -24.20 -39.67 -41.28
N PRO A 753 -25.28 -40.14 -41.93
CA PRO A 753 -25.21 -40.66 -43.29
C PRO A 753 -24.73 -39.62 -44.31
N LEU A 754 -25.29 -38.41 -44.27
CA LEU A 754 -24.88 -37.31 -45.15
C LEU A 754 -23.42 -36.92 -44.92
N GLN A 755 -22.99 -36.86 -43.65
CA GLN A 755 -21.59 -36.56 -43.31
C GLN A 755 -20.63 -37.63 -43.85
N ARG A 756 -21.00 -38.92 -43.81
CA ARG A 756 -20.21 -40.01 -44.42
C ARG A 756 -20.07 -39.84 -45.93
N HIS A 757 -21.16 -39.56 -46.65
CA HIS A 757 -21.14 -39.40 -48.11
C HIS A 757 -20.37 -38.16 -48.55
N LEU A 758 -20.55 -37.04 -47.84
CA LEU A 758 -19.78 -35.82 -48.08
C LEU A 758 -18.28 -36.07 -47.89
N ASN A 759 -17.89 -36.70 -46.77
CA ASN A 759 -16.49 -37.03 -46.50
C ASN A 759 -15.92 -38.01 -47.55
N HIS A 760 -16.70 -38.99 -48.03
CA HIS A 760 -16.27 -39.94 -49.06
C HIS A 760 -15.80 -39.24 -50.33
N TYR A 761 -16.64 -38.40 -50.93
CA TYR A 761 -16.27 -37.65 -52.14
C TYR A 761 -15.22 -36.58 -51.87
N LEU A 762 -15.28 -35.94 -50.70
CA LEU A 762 -14.34 -34.91 -50.32
C LEU A 762 -12.92 -35.47 -50.16
N GLN A 763 -12.77 -36.69 -49.65
CA GLN A 763 -11.47 -37.37 -49.55
C GLN A 763 -10.88 -37.75 -50.91
N ILE A 764 -11.72 -38.03 -51.92
CA ILE A 764 -11.27 -38.25 -53.30
C ILE A 764 -10.74 -36.94 -53.90
N LEU A 765 -11.44 -35.83 -53.67
CA LEU A 765 -11.07 -34.52 -54.18
C LEU A 765 -9.86 -33.90 -53.46
N PHE A 766 -9.86 -33.98 -52.13
CA PHE A 766 -8.83 -33.45 -51.23
C PHE A 766 -8.51 -34.52 -50.17
N PRO A 767 -7.48 -35.34 -50.38
CA PRO A 767 -7.08 -36.38 -49.41
C PRO A 767 -6.85 -35.81 -48.01
N GLY A 768 -7.37 -36.49 -46.98
CA GLY A 768 -7.21 -36.08 -45.58
C GLY A 768 -8.12 -34.93 -45.11
N SER A 769 -9.11 -34.53 -45.91
CA SER A 769 -10.07 -33.48 -45.50
C SER A 769 -11.41 -34.05 -45.00
N SER A 770 -12.13 -33.25 -44.22
CA SER A 770 -13.44 -33.57 -43.67
C SER A 770 -14.35 -32.34 -43.64
N ILE A 771 -15.66 -32.57 -43.61
CA ILE A 771 -16.67 -31.51 -43.57
C ILE A 771 -17.74 -31.80 -42.51
N GLU A 772 -18.16 -30.74 -41.84
CA GLU A 772 -19.26 -30.76 -40.88
C GLU A 772 -20.61 -30.57 -41.57
N VAL A 773 -21.68 -31.08 -40.95
CA VAL A 773 -23.05 -30.95 -41.43
C VAL A 773 -23.86 -30.18 -40.39
N CYS A 774 -24.41 -29.05 -40.82
CA CYS A 774 -25.24 -28.17 -40.00
C CYS A 774 -26.60 -28.82 -39.66
N GLU A 775 -27.37 -28.18 -38.77
CA GLU A 775 -28.67 -28.72 -38.35
C GLU A 775 -29.70 -28.77 -39.48
N ASP A 776 -29.60 -27.85 -40.42
CA ASP A 776 -30.37 -27.74 -41.65
C ASP A 776 -29.86 -28.66 -42.77
N LEU A 777 -28.93 -29.57 -42.47
CA LEU A 777 -28.28 -30.45 -43.44
C LEU A 777 -27.41 -29.71 -44.48
N SER A 778 -27.17 -28.40 -44.31
CA SER A 778 -26.21 -27.68 -45.14
C SER A 778 -24.77 -28.05 -44.77
N PRO A 779 -23.81 -27.96 -45.72
CA PRO A 779 -22.41 -28.16 -45.38
C PRO A 779 -21.90 -27.00 -44.53
N GLY A 780 -21.27 -27.33 -43.41
CA GLY A 780 -20.67 -26.38 -42.49
C GLY A 780 -19.17 -26.19 -42.75
N ARG A 781 -18.39 -26.23 -41.67
CA ARG A 781 -16.94 -26.03 -41.72
C ARG A 781 -16.22 -27.16 -42.43
N ILE A 782 -15.21 -26.78 -43.20
CA ILE A 782 -14.35 -27.71 -43.94
C ILE A 782 -12.96 -27.66 -43.31
N THR A 783 -12.45 -28.82 -42.91
CA THR A 783 -11.09 -29.00 -42.42
C THR A 783 -10.27 -29.71 -43.48
N ARG A 784 -9.16 -29.11 -43.91
CA ARG A 784 -8.19 -29.69 -44.85
C ARG A 784 -6.85 -29.89 -44.14
N VAL A 785 -6.22 -31.04 -44.35
CA VAL A 785 -4.86 -31.29 -43.85
C VAL A 785 -3.88 -30.94 -44.98
N GLY A 786 -3.24 -29.78 -44.86
CA GLY A 786 -2.20 -29.31 -45.77
C GLY A 786 -0.79 -29.55 -45.24
N ALA A 787 0.23 -29.12 -45.98
CA ALA A 787 1.64 -29.22 -45.58
C ALA A 787 1.97 -28.45 -44.28
N ASN A 788 1.17 -27.43 -43.94
CA ASN A 788 1.35 -26.58 -42.76
C ASN A 788 0.43 -26.97 -41.57
N GLY A 789 -0.26 -28.12 -41.64
CA GLY A 789 -1.20 -28.58 -40.62
C GLY A 789 -2.67 -28.54 -41.07
N ALA A 790 -3.60 -28.70 -40.13
CA ALA A 790 -5.03 -28.69 -40.39
C ALA A 790 -5.56 -27.25 -40.48
N GLU A 791 -6.05 -26.87 -41.65
CA GLU A 791 -6.70 -25.58 -41.90
C GLU A 791 -8.22 -25.79 -41.90
N THR A 792 -8.96 -25.01 -41.10
CA THR A 792 -10.42 -25.06 -41.06
C THR A 792 -10.99 -23.71 -41.51
N GLY A 793 -11.92 -23.74 -42.45
CA GLY A 793 -12.59 -22.54 -42.97
C GLY A 793 -14.09 -22.78 -43.21
N GLU A 794 -14.85 -21.70 -43.28
CA GLU A 794 -16.26 -21.74 -43.65
C GLU A 794 -16.41 -22.04 -45.15
N PHE A 795 -17.54 -22.66 -45.54
CA PHE A 795 -17.81 -23.00 -46.94
C PHE A 795 -17.71 -21.79 -47.89
N GLU A 796 -18.15 -20.61 -47.44
CA GLU A 796 -18.16 -19.38 -48.25
C GLU A 796 -16.78 -18.73 -48.42
N GLU A 797 -15.79 -19.10 -47.59
CA GLU A 797 -14.42 -18.58 -47.67
C GLU A 797 -13.59 -19.28 -48.77
N LEU A 798 -14.14 -20.32 -49.39
CA LEU A 798 -13.50 -21.04 -50.48
C LEU A 798 -13.46 -20.23 -51.78
N SER A 799 -12.39 -20.41 -52.56
CA SER A 799 -12.29 -19.83 -53.91
C SER A 799 -13.47 -20.25 -54.79
N VAL A 800 -13.82 -19.43 -55.79
CA VAL A 800 -14.98 -19.70 -56.67
C VAL A 800 -14.91 -21.10 -57.27
N GLY A 801 -13.78 -21.51 -57.86
CA GLY A 801 -13.60 -22.86 -58.40
C GLY A 801 -13.72 -23.97 -57.36
N ALA A 802 -13.23 -23.75 -56.12
CA ALA A 802 -13.41 -24.70 -55.04
C ALA A 802 -14.88 -24.80 -54.58
N ARG A 803 -15.63 -23.69 -54.57
CA ARG A 803 -17.08 -23.70 -54.29
C ARG A 803 -17.88 -24.40 -55.38
N GLU A 804 -17.50 -24.25 -56.65
CA GLU A 804 -18.12 -25.00 -57.75
C GLU A 804 -17.91 -26.52 -57.58
N GLN A 805 -16.68 -26.94 -57.27
CA GLN A 805 -16.35 -28.35 -57.00
C GLN A 805 -17.10 -28.91 -55.80
N MET A 806 -17.09 -28.18 -54.68
CA MET A 806 -17.81 -28.56 -53.46
C MET A 806 -19.33 -28.58 -53.69
N GLY A 807 -19.84 -27.68 -54.51
CA GLY A 807 -21.24 -27.65 -54.93
C GLY A 807 -21.65 -28.92 -55.69
N VAL A 808 -20.76 -29.49 -56.51
CA VAL A 808 -20.99 -30.79 -57.17
C VAL A 808 -20.87 -31.93 -56.16
N VAL A 809 -19.81 -31.96 -55.35
CA VAL A 809 -19.59 -33.00 -54.32
C VAL A 809 -20.78 -33.12 -53.36
N ALA A 810 -21.29 -31.99 -52.86
CA ALA A 810 -22.42 -32.00 -51.96
C ALA A 810 -23.68 -32.57 -52.63
N ARG A 811 -23.93 -32.23 -53.89
CA ARG A 811 -25.06 -32.77 -54.67
C ARG A 811 -24.93 -34.27 -54.91
N LEU A 812 -23.72 -34.78 -55.12
CA LEU A 812 -23.48 -36.22 -55.18
C LEU A 812 -23.74 -36.88 -53.83
N ALA A 813 -23.30 -36.28 -52.73
CA ALA A 813 -23.57 -36.80 -51.38
C ALA A 813 -25.07 -36.80 -51.03
N TYR A 814 -25.81 -35.76 -51.44
CA TYR A 814 -27.27 -35.75 -51.34
C TYR A 814 -27.90 -36.82 -52.23
N ALA A 815 -27.38 -37.06 -53.43
CA ALA A 815 -27.85 -38.13 -54.30
C ALA A 815 -27.64 -39.52 -53.66
N ASP A 816 -26.48 -39.80 -53.08
CA ASP A 816 -26.23 -41.07 -52.37
C ASP A 816 -27.22 -41.25 -51.21
N LEU A 817 -27.42 -40.19 -50.42
CA LEU A 817 -28.38 -40.18 -49.32
C LEU A 817 -29.82 -40.48 -49.78
N LEU A 818 -30.21 -39.94 -50.94
CA LEU A 818 -31.54 -40.17 -51.53
C LEU A 818 -31.68 -41.58 -52.10
N GLN A 819 -30.61 -42.11 -52.70
CA GLN A 819 -30.59 -43.47 -53.18
C GLN A 819 -30.71 -44.47 -52.03
N GLU A 820 -30.00 -44.24 -50.90
CA GLU A 820 -30.17 -45.03 -49.68
C GLU A 820 -31.62 -45.00 -49.17
N ALA A 821 -32.30 -43.85 -49.32
CA ALA A 821 -33.73 -43.70 -49.02
C ALA A 821 -34.68 -44.24 -50.12
N GLY A 822 -34.15 -44.92 -51.15
CA GLY A 822 -34.94 -45.50 -52.25
C GLY A 822 -35.59 -44.46 -53.19
N LYS A 823 -35.21 -43.18 -53.09
CA LYS A 823 -35.75 -42.10 -53.91
C LYS A 823 -35.00 -42.03 -55.26
N PRO A 824 -35.64 -41.55 -56.33
CA PRO A 824 -35.03 -41.48 -57.65
C PRO A 824 -33.92 -40.43 -57.73
N THR A 825 -32.74 -40.84 -58.19
CA THR A 825 -31.58 -39.96 -58.40
C THR A 825 -31.22 -39.85 -59.88
N LEU A 826 -31.27 -38.64 -60.44
CA LEU A 826 -30.75 -38.29 -61.76
C LEU A 826 -29.99 -36.98 -61.60
N LEU A 827 -28.75 -36.93 -62.07
CA LEU A 827 -27.95 -35.70 -62.05
C LEU A 827 -27.77 -35.14 -63.45
N ILE A 828 -27.90 -33.82 -63.55
CA ILE A 828 -27.68 -33.08 -64.80
C ILE A 828 -26.68 -31.98 -64.50
N LEU A 829 -25.54 -32.03 -65.18
CA LEU A 829 -24.43 -31.10 -65.04
C LEU A 829 -24.26 -30.35 -66.37
N ASP A 830 -24.80 -29.12 -66.46
CA ASP A 830 -24.73 -28.28 -67.66
C ASP A 830 -23.57 -27.28 -67.58
N ASP A 831 -22.49 -27.54 -68.34
CA ASP A 831 -21.22 -26.79 -68.30
C ASP A 831 -20.75 -26.54 -66.85
N ALA A 832 -20.81 -27.58 -66.01
CA ALA A 832 -20.26 -27.54 -64.66
C ALA A 832 -18.73 -27.74 -64.72
N LEU A 833 -17.99 -27.11 -63.80
CA LEU A 833 -16.54 -27.26 -63.60
C LEU A 833 -15.63 -26.57 -64.64
N VAL A 834 -16.15 -25.59 -65.40
CA VAL A 834 -15.39 -24.81 -66.40
C VAL A 834 -14.18 -24.07 -65.79
N HIS A 835 -14.27 -23.63 -64.53
CA HIS A 835 -13.21 -22.89 -63.83
C HIS A 835 -12.33 -23.77 -62.93
N THR A 836 -12.15 -25.04 -63.29
CA THR A 836 -11.35 -26.00 -62.52
C THR A 836 -9.99 -26.23 -63.20
N ASP A 837 -8.90 -26.14 -62.43
CA ASP A 837 -7.57 -26.50 -62.91
C ASP A 837 -7.45 -28.00 -63.23
N LYS A 838 -6.47 -28.37 -64.06
CA LYS A 838 -6.35 -29.73 -64.60
C LYS A 838 -6.23 -30.80 -63.52
N ASP A 839 -5.41 -30.59 -62.50
CA ASP A 839 -5.18 -31.58 -61.43
C ASP A 839 -6.47 -31.83 -60.63
N ARG A 840 -7.21 -30.76 -60.32
CA ARG A 840 -8.51 -30.88 -59.65
C ARG A 840 -9.59 -31.44 -60.56
N LEU A 841 -9.54 -31.16 -61.86
CA LEU A 841 -10.48 -31.73 -62.82
C LEU A 841 -10.30 -33.24 -62.87
N ASP A 842 -9.07 -33.74 -62.86
CA ASP A 842 -8.78 -35.18 -62.85
C ASP A 842 -9.31 -35.86 -61.58
N GLN A 843 -9.22 -35.23 -60.40
CA GLN A 843 -9.87 -35.76 -59.19
C GLN A 843 -11.40 -35.70 -59.29
N MET A 844 -11.96 -34.65 -59.88
CA MET A 844 -13.40 -34.52 -60.07
C MET A 844 -13.95 -35.56 -61.05
N LYS A 845 -13.20 -35.92 -62.10
CA LYS A 845 -13.54 -37.05 -62.98
C LYS A 845 -13.64 -38.35 -62.19
N ARG A 846 -12.72 -38.60 -61.25
CA ARG A 846 -12.77 -39.78 -60.36
C ARG A 846 -14.00 -39.77 -59.46
N VAL A 847 -14.33 -38.61 -58.87
CA VAL A 847 -15.55 -38.40 -58.07
C VAL A 847 -16.80 -38.71 -58.91
N LEU A 848 -16.89 -38.18 -60.13
CA LEU A 848 -18.01 -38.41 -61.05
C LEU A 848 -18.09 -39.87 -61.50
N TYR A 849 -16.96 -40.51 -61.77
CA TYR A 849 -16.90 -41.92 -62.14
C TYR A 849 -17.36 -42.84 -60.99
N ASP A 850 -16.96 -42.53 -59.75
CA ASP A 850 -17.43 -43.26 -58.57
C ASP A 850 -18.95 -43.10 -58.36
N ALA A 851 -19.44 -41.86 -58.40
CA ALA A 851 -20.87 -41.57 -58.26
C ALA A 851 -21.71 -42.20 -59.38
N ALA A 852 -21.17 -42.31 -60.60
CA ALA A 852 -21.87 -42.88 -61.74
C ALA A 852 -22.13 -44.39 -61.66
N ARG A 853 -21.44 -45.10 -60.76
CA ARG A 853 -21.75 -46.50 -60.45
C ARG A 853 -23.12 -46.62 -59.76
N ARG A 854 -23.57 -45.53 -59.14
CA ARG A 854 -24.79 -45.45 -58.34
C ARG A 854 -25.88 -44.63 -59.02
N HIS A 855 -25.52 -43.56 -59.71
CA HIS A 855 -26.47 -42.63 -60.31
C HIS A 855 -26.27 -42.49 -61.82
N GLN A 856 -27.36 -42.19 -62.52
CA GLN A 856 -27.26 -41.71 -63.89
C GLN A 856 -26.88 -40.23 -63.88
N ILE A 857 -25.81 -39.88 -64.60
CA ILE A 857 -25.26 -38.51 -64.65
C ILE A 857 -25.19 -38.08 -66.11
N LEU A 858 -25.89 -37.00 -66.46
CA LEU A 858 -25.80 -36.35 -67.76
C LEU A 858 -24.87 -35.15 -67.67
N ILE A 859 -23.75 -35.20 -68.38
CA ILE A 859 -22.74 -34.13 -68.41
C ILE A 859 -22.80 -33.46 -69.78
N PHE A 860 -23.02 -32.15 -69.79
CA PHE A 860 -22.92 -31.33 -70.99
C PHE A 860 -21.65 -30.47 -70.87
N SER A 861 -20.78 -30.56 -71.88
CA SER A 861 -19.54 -29.76 -71.90
C SER A 861 -19.24 -29.16 -73.27
N CYS A 862 -18.64 -27.97 -73.30
CA CYS A 862 -18.09 -27.36 -74.51
C CYS A 862 -16.64 -27.76 -74.83
N HIS A 863 -15.94 -28.46 -73.92
CA HIS A 863 -14.53 -28.84 -74.05
C HIS A 863 -14.37 -30.37 -74.16
N PRO A 864 -14.48 -30.99 -75.36
CA PRO A 864 -14.38 -32.45 -75.51
C PRO A 864 -13.05 -33.03 -75.03
N GLN A 865 -11.97 -32.25 -75.13
CA GLN A 865 -10.61 -32.68 -74.77
C GLN A 865 -10.47 -32.96 -73.27
N ASP A 866 -11.20 -32.21 -72.45
CA ASP A 866 -11.13 -32.30 -71.00
C ASP A 866 -11.76 -33.57 -70.44
N TRP A 867 -12.58 -34.28 -71.22
CA TRP A 867 -13.38 -35.42 -70.75
C TRP A 867 -13.06 -36.75 -71.46
N GLN A 868 -12.01 -36.81 -72.28
CA GLN A 868 -11.67 -38.00 -73.09
C GLN A 868 -11.33 -39.22 -72.23
N ASP A 869 -10.77 -39.00 -71.04
CA ASP A 869 -10.33 -40.00 -70.06
C ASP A 869 -11.41 -40.40 -69.05
N LEU A 870 -12.65 -39.92 -69.22
CA LEU A 870 -13.78 -40.26 -68.33
C LEU A 870 -14.31 -41.70 -68.52
N GLY A 871 -13.88 -42.39 -69.59
CA GLY A 871 -14.26 -43.78 -69.87
C GLY A 871 -15.64 -43.93 -70.52
N VAL A 872 -16.20 -42.86 -71.12
CA VAL A 872 -17.47 -42.87 -71.86
C VAL A 872 -17.32 -42.16 -73.21
N ALA A 873 -17.99 -42.68 -74.24
CA ALA A 873 -18.01 -42.06 -75.55
C ALA A 873 -18.74 -40.70 -75.54
N ALA A 874 -18.08 -39.65 -76.02
CA ALA A 874 -18.68 -38.33 -76.18
C ALA A 874 -19.72 -38.34 -77.32
N ARG A 875 -20.93 -37.87 -77.03
CA ARG A 875 -22.03 -37.73 -78.01
C ARG A 875 -22.06 -36.31 -78.56
N GLU A 876 -21.77 -36.15 -79.85
CA GLU A 876 -21.78 -34.84 -80.51
C GLU A 876 -23.21 -34.41 -80.90
N LEU A 877 -23.76 -33.38 -80.24
CA LEU A 877 -25.14 -32.90 -80.52
C LEU A 877 -25.31 -32.29 -81.92
N SER A 878 -24.23 -31.85 -82.57
CA SER A 878 -24.24 -31.32 -83.94
C SER A 878 -24.51 -32.39 -85.00
N LYS A 879 -24.13 -33.65 -84.76
CA LYS A 879 -24.32 -34.77 -85.70
C LYS A 879 -25.69 -35.44 -85.56
N VAL A 880 -26.30 -35.42 -84.37
CA VAL A 880 -27.58 -36.08 -84.09
C VAL A 880 -28.79 -35.31 -84.61
N ALA A 881 -28.66 -33.99 -84.84
CA ALA A 881 -29.76 -33.14 -85.31
C ALA A 881 -30.14 -33.31 -86.80
N ASN A 882 -29.54 -34.27 -87.53
CA ASN A 882 -29.73 -34.39 -88.97
C ASN A 882 -29.83 -35.87 -89.46
N PRO A 883 -30.95 -36.58 -89.24
CA PRO A 883 -31.19 -37.89 -89.86
C PRO A 883 -31.96 -37.81 -91.20
N GLY A 884 -31.97 -36.65 -91.87
CA GLY A 884 -32.84 -36.36 -93.03
C GLY A 884 -32.15 -36.21 -94.40
N ALA A 885 -30.89 -36.63 -94.58
CA ALA A 885 -30.22 -36.57 -95.88
C ALA A 885 -29.32 -37.80 -96.10
N GLY A 886 -29.88 -38.87 -96.69
CA GLY A 886 -29.09 -40.01 -97.13
C GLY A 886 -29.79 -41.37 -97.11
N ALA A 887 -30.99 -41.48 -97.68
CA ALA A 887 -31.55 -42.77 -98.06
C ALA A 887 -32.15 -42.66 -99.47
N ASN A 888 -31.29 -42.82 -100.48
CA ASN A 888 -31.69 -43.16 -101.84
C ASN A 888 -30.72 -44.23 -102.38
N GLY A 889 -31.25 -45.44 -102.50
CA GLY A 889 -30.91 -46.53 -103.44
C GLY A 889 -29.46 -46.93 -103.74
N GLY A 890 -29.12 -48.20 -103.46
CA GLY A 890 -28.03 -48.93 -104.11
C GLY A 890 -27.80 -50.31 -103.48
N ALA A 891 -28.50 -51.33 -104.00
CA ALA A 891 -28.28 -52.74 -103.68
C ALA A 891 -26.96 -53.25 -104.33
N ASP A 892 -26.22 -54.11 -103.63
CA ASP A 892 -25.78 -55.40 -104.17
C ASP A 892 -25.23 -56.36 -103.10
N SER A 893 -25.64 -57.61 -103.30
CA SER A 893 -25.44 -58.90 -102.61
C SER A 893 -23.98 -59.43 -102.68
N PRO A 894 -23.58 -60.58 -102.04
CA PRO A 894 -24.36 -61.77 -101.64
C PRO A 894 -24.44 -62.12 -100.16
#